data_AF-K2DX11-F1
#
_entry.id   AF-K2DX11-F1
#
_cell.length_a   1.000
_cell.length_b   1.000
_cell.length_c   1.000
_cell.angle_alpha   90.00
_cell.angle_beta   90.00
_cell.angle_gamma   90.00
#
_symmetry.space_group_name_H-M   'P 1'
#
loop_
_entity.id
_entity.type
_entity.pdbx_description
1 polymer ?
#
loop_
_entity_poly.entity_id
_entity_poly.type
_entity_poly.pdbx_seq_one_letter_code
_entity_poly.pdbx_strand_id
1 'polypeptide(L)'
;MSIKNKNKDHLRGHASANLVAPIEAPTNENPLKFWTGHPTENTLVDLHAYAVGSTKNPSPNGGGSWLGGFKGRPELIEELAPAIESRLTLATAKTCAAYLKALRKFWRTCDVLESTQIQDEESVKTLTSVRNLTHLHEAAMHSAKFDRSSFGIIRNLIDDKRRLLKLRPLMWESPKDPEPSRDLIPDADAKELKIGIKRDWEQVRKTWARHDAIQSGHEPDTLSEYQKQDQATVQEYAVENESLCNNWAHFSRIRATTGKTIPTTNDLFDGKNQRFLNNCGLYLSKMRAIAFPTAEEAHIAFHAALIRSGWNPSTLITGIDATLPNSIFPHPKDDRQSVLTAQEVAEQDYSEVLAEFNMQGSKRRAGGRVQFCMGLKRDPDSPPNIVAAYLSRTQSLRTQLYLDVKEAQGTYQRLKDQGASTQVTNKQFKKLQSLQQGARNVWLYIDYRGAINWLDGANWKAFAPPLASNTSDRASYLDLLTHRLNTQRAKRQDTPITVVKPSDFRDMYARWVYIQSGGNILAVMIALGHARLKSTSGYVENNIFSAENDAAISKFMTAVFDGLAVGRLDLTILAQLVRHGELTEEMHGRLIEYRSLTRSRIKVACADVRTPPINVDPDHTEGKRCNTHRCLKECPNARFLPESLDGIAMRVEELMVISDNVSIDAWGKGGYDKELEAGEYLLAELYMPEVVEQARKHWREKIFVGKHVVPGVGLVRQEVA
;
A
#
# COMPACT_ATOMS: atom_id res chain seq x y z
N MET A 1 -20.40 -34.81 -13.64
CA MET A 1 -20.44 -33.81 -12.56
C MET A 1 -20.85 -34.48 -11.27
N SER A 2 -19.89 -34.79 -10.38
CA SER A 2 -20.14 -35.37 -9.06
C SER A 2 -19.81 -34.33 -8.00
N ILE A 3 -20.82 -33.90 -7.25
CA ILE A 3 -20.67 -33.00 -6.11
C ILE A 3 -20.02 -33.82 -4.99
N LYS A 4 -18.69 -33.82 -4.93
CA LYS A 4 -17.96 -34.37 -3.78
C LYS A 4 -18.33 -33.56 -2.53
N ASN A 5 -18.89 -34.23 -1.54
CA ASN A 5 -19.17 -33.73 -0.21
C ASN A 5 -17.91 -33.08 0.39
N LYS A 6 -17.85 -31.75 0.40
CA LYS A 6 -16.86 -31.01 1.19
C LYS A 6 -17.20 -31.22 2.66
N ASN A 7 -16.39 -32.03 3.33
CA ASN A 7 -16.45 -32.23 4.77
C ASN A 7 -16.27 -30.87 5.46
N LYS A 8 -17.34 -30.21 5.93
CA LYS A 8 -17.33 -28.86 6.54
C LYS A 8 -16.69 -28.82 7.94
N ASP A 9 -16.20 -29.94 8.46
CA ASP A 9 -15.78 -30.08 9.87
C ASP A 9 -14.29 -29.82 10.14
N HIS A 10 -13.49 -29.36 9.17
CA HIS A 10 -12.09 -28.95 9.43
C HIS A 10 -11.99 -27.75 10.38
N LEU A 11 -13.07 -26.97 10.58
CA LEU A 11 -13.11 -25.89 11.58
C LEU A 11 -13.18 -26.40 13.03
N ARG A 12 -13.63 -27.65 13.28
CA ARG A 12 -13.73 -28.21 14.64
C ARG A 12 -12.40 -28.70 15.19
N GLY A 13 -11.47 -29.11 14.33
CA GLY A 13 -10.10 -29.51 14.72
C GLY A 13 -9.22 -28.35 15.20
N HIS A 14 -9.66 -27.11 15.06
CA HIS A 14 -8.91 -25.89 15.39
C HIS A 14 -9.50 -25.10 16.59
N ALA A 15 -10.42 -25.69 17.34
CA ALA A 15 -11.08 -25.06 18.49
C ALA A 15 -10.20 -24.93 19.75
N SER A 16 -8.90 -25.17 19.66
CA SER A 16 -7.94 -25.06 20.77
C SER A 16 -7.19 -23.72 20.81
N ALA A 17 -7.66 -22.70 20.09
CA ALA A 17 -7.21 -21.33 20.35
C ALA A 17 -7.80 -20.89 21.70
N ASN A 18 -6.95 -20.87 22.74
CA ASN A 18 -7.24 -20.13 23.96
C ASN A 18 -7.36 -18.65 23.60
N LEU A 19 -8.54 -18.22 23.15
CA LEU A 19 -8.92 -16.81 23.17
C LEU A 19 -8.72 -16.38 24.62
N VAL A 20 -7.74 -15.51 24.87
CA VAL A 20 -7.56 -14.86 26.17
C VAL A 20 -8.93 -14.34 26.57
N ALA A 21 -9.53 -14.94 27.60
CA ALA A 21 -10.90 -14.68 27.98
C ALA A 21 -11.09 -13.16 28.17
N PRO A 22 -12.19 -12.58 27.65
CA PRO A 22 -12.45 -11.16 27.83
C PRO A 22 -12.49 -10.86 29.33
N ILE A 23 -11.59 -9.99 29.79
CA ILE A 23 -11.56 -9.58 31.19
C ILE A 23 -12.70 -8.59 31.39
N GLU A 24 -13.57 -8.88 32.35
CA GLU A 24 -14.61 -7.95 32.77
C GLU A 24 -13.98 -6.65 33.26
N ALA A 25 -14.35 -5.55 32.59
CA ALA A 25 -13.96 -4.22 33.02
C ALA A 25 -14.55 -3.92 34.40
N PRO A 26 -13.88 -3.09 35.22
CA PRO A 26 -14.45 -2.60 36.47
C PRO A 26 -15.80 -1.92 36.21
N THR A 27 -16.81 -2.24 37.01
CA THR A 27 -18.04 -1.45 37.06
C THR A 27 -17.77 -0.16 37.84
N ASN A 28 -18.28 0.96 37.32
CA ASN A 28 -18.26 2.24 38.01
C ASN A 28 -19.72 2.62 38.31
N GLU A 29 -19.99 3.10 39.53
CA GLU A 29 -21.31 3.58 39.92
C GLU A 29 -21.61 4.99 39.35
N ASN A 30 -20.57 5.72 38.92
CA ASN A 30 -20.71 7.07 38.38
C ASN A 30 -21.13 7.04 36.90
N PRO A 31 -22.29 7.60 36.51
CA PRO A 31 -22.77 7.58 35.12
C PRO A 31 -21.90 8.37 34.14
N LEU A 32 -21.03 9.26 34.64
CA LEU A 32 -20.06 10.00 33.83
C LEU A 32 -18.73 9.27 33.67
N LYS A 33 -18.56 8.08 34.26
CA LYS A 33 -17.35 7.28 34.14
C LYS A 33 -17.68 5.84 33.83
N PHE A 34 -17.36 5.38 32.63
CA PHE A 34 -17.58 3.99 32.24
C PHE A 34 -16.40 3.45 31.45
N TRP A 35 -16.23 2.13 31.48
CA TRP A 35 -15.27 1.43 30.65
C TRP A 35 -15.96 0.96 29.37
N THR A 36 -15.31 1.13 28.23
CA THR A 36 -15.77 0.46 27.01
C THR A 36 -15.53 -1.04 27.12
N GLY A 37 -16.41 -1.84 26.51
CA GLY A 37 -16.32 -3.30 26.38
C GLY A 37 -15.65 -3.75 25.06
N HIS A 38 -14.68 -3.00 24.56
CA HIS A 38 -13.97 -3.38 23.33
C HIS A 38 -13.07 -4.61 23.57
N PRO A 39 -13.18 -5.72 22.80
CA PRO A 39 -12.57 -7.01 23.12
C PRO A 39 -11.06 -7.02 23.45
N THR A 40 -10.32 -6.00 23.01
CA THR A 40 -8.87 -5.87 23.22
C THR A 40 -8.41 -4.51 23.74
N GLU A 41 -9.29 -3.49 23.81
CA GLU A 41 -8.91 -2.08 24.08
C GLU A 41 -9.99 -1.35 24.92
N ASN A 42 -10.52 -2.00 25.96
CA ASN A 42 -11.33 -1.33 26.98
C ASN A 42 -10.69 0.00 27.40
N THR A 43 -11.42 1.09 27.23
CA THR A 43 -10.95 2.44 27.51
C THR A 43 -11.82 3.06 28.57
N LEU A 44 -11.22 3.65 29.60
CA LEU A 44 -11.95 4.43 30.60
C LEU A 44 -12.34 5.77 29.98
N VAL A 45 -13.64 5.97 29.80
CA VAL A 45 -14.23 7.24 29.38
C VAL A 45 -14.58 8.02 30.63
N ASP A 46 -13.99 9.19 30.81
CA ASP A 46 -14.27 10.10 31.94
C ASP A 46 -14.86 11.42 31.39
N LEU A 47 -16.16 11.61 31.63
CA LEU A 47 -16.92 12.78 31.20
C LEU A 47 -17.01 13.86 32.28
N HIS A 48 -16.45 13.63 33.47
CA HIS A 48 -16.55 14.55 34.61
C HIS A 48 -15.98 15.95 34.30
N ALA A 49 -14.98 16.03 33.43
CA ALA A 49 -14.43 17.30 32.96
C ALA A 49 -15.47 18.19 32.26
N TYR A 50 -16.50 17.62 31.61
CA TYR A 50 -17.56 18.37 30.94
C TYR A 50 -18.66 18.84 31.89
N ALA A 51 -18.81 18.19 33.05
CA ALA A 51 -19.74 18.61 34.10
C ALA A 51 -19.18 19.81 34.88
N VAL A 52 -17.92 19.72 35.33
CA VAL A 52 -17.29 20.75 36.18
C VAL A 52 -16.61 21.86 35.37
N GLY A 53 -16.20 21.57 34.14
CA GLY A 53 -15.37 22.45 33.33
C GLY A 53 -13.88 22.21 33.56
N SER A 54 -13.06 22.85 32.74
CA SER A 54 -11.60 22.71 32.78
C SER A 54 -10.94 24.05 32.53
N THR A 55 -10.20 24.56 33.52
CA THR A 55 -9.43 25.82 33.41
C THR A 55 -7.94 25.57 33.26
N LYS A 56 -7.46 24.37 33.55
CA LYS A 56 -6.06 23.97 33.48
C LYS A 56 -5.81 23.08 32.28
N ASN A 57 -4.65 23.22 31.65
CA ASN A 57 -4.21 22.29 30.61
C ASN A 57 -4.15 20.87 31.20
N PRO A 58 -4.95 19.90 30.70
CA PRO A 58 -4.92 18.52 31.19
C PRO A 58 -3.63 17.78 30.82
N SER A 59 -2.77 18.36 29.98
CA SER A 59 -1.47 17.82 29.61
C SER A 59 -0.43 18.95 29.58
N PRO A 60 0.00 19.46 30.75
CA PRO A 60 0.94 20.59 30.84
C PRO A 60 2.28 20.29 30.15
N ASN A 61 2.67 19.01 30.08
CA ASN A 61 3.90 18.54 29.44
C ASN A 61 3.68 17.86 28.08
N GLY A 62 2.45 17.89 27.53
CA GLY A 62 2.10 17.22 26.27
C GLY A 62 2.21 18.17 25.07
N GLY A 63 2.77 17.69 23.95
CA GLY A 63 3.00 18.45 22.72
C GLY A 63 1.76 18.85 21.91
N GLY A 64 0.60 19.06 22.55
CA GLY A 64 -0.62 19.52 21.90
C GLY A 64 -0.90 20.99 22.21
N SER A 65 -1.36 21.76 21.23
CA SER A 65 -1.82 23.14 21.45
C SER A 65 -3.05 23.13 22.37
N TRP A 66 -2.88 23.51 23.64
CA TRP A 66 -4.00 23.72 24.54
C TRP A 66 -4.78 24.96 24.09
N LEU A 67 -5.96 24.73 23.48
CA LEU A 67 -6.82 25.81 22.97
C LEU A 67 -7.68 26.46 24.08
N GLY A 68 -7.14 26.60 25.30
CA GLY A 68 -7.82 27.24 26.44
C GLY A 68 -8.78 26.36 27.25
N GLY A 69 -9.34 26.92 28.32
CA GLY A 69 -10.32 26.27 29.19
C GLY A 69 -11.73 26.19 28.58
N PHE A 70 -12.67 25.60 29.33
CA PHE A 70 -14.10 25.66 29.02
C PHE A 70 -14.96 25.56 30.29
N LYS A 71 -16.17 26.13 30.26
CA LYS A 71 -17.14 26.08 31.38
C LYS A 71 -17.88 24.74 31.45
N GLY A 72 -18.15 24.27 32.66
CA GLY A 72 -18.90 23.04 32.92
C GLY A 72 -20.39 23.19 32.58
N ARG A 73 -21.00 22.12 32.07
CA ARG A 73 -22.45 22.02 31.77
C ARG A 73 -22.97 20.68 32.30
N PRO A 74 -23.23 20.57 33.63
CA PRO A 74 -23.55 19.30 34.29
C PRO A 74 -24.83 18.68 33.74
N GLU A 75 -25.90 19.46 33.64
CA GLU A 75 -27.20 19.00 33.12
C GLU A 75 -27.09 18.45 31.69
N LEU A 76 -26.34 19.15 30.82
CA LEU A 76 -26.18 18.77 29.42
C LEU A 76 -25.37 17.47 29.28
N ILE A 77 -24.27 17.33 30.03
CA ILE A 77 -23.44 16.11 29.91
C ILE A 77 -24.14 14.91 30.53
N GLU A 78 -24.85 15.08 31.64
CA GLU A 78 -25.68 14.03 32.23
C GLU A 78 -26.80 13.61 31.26
N GLU A 79 -27.41 14.58 30.57
CA GLU A 79 -28.41 14.32 29.55
C GLU A 79 -27.83 13.50 28.37
N LEU A 80 -26.60 13.81 27.93
CA LEU A 80 -25.92 13.15 26.81
C LEU A 80 -25.21 11.84 27.17
N ALA A 81 -24.88 11.60 28.44
CA ALA A 81 -24.06 10.47 28.89
C ALA A 81 -24.58 9.10 28.40
N PRO A 82 -25.89 8.77 28.45
CA PRO A 82 -26.38 7.49 27.94
C PRO A 82 -26.17 7.30 26.43
N ALA A 83 -26.30 8.38 25.64
CA ALA A 83 -26.05 8.33 24.20
C ALA A 83 -24.56 8.18 23.89
N ILE A 84 -23.70 8.83 24.67
CA ILE A 84 -22.24 8.68 24.58
C ILE A 84 -21.83 7.25 24.93
N GLU A 85 -22.34 6.70 26.04
CA GLU A 85 -22.06 5.33 26.46
C GLU A 85 -22.50 4.31 25.40
N SER A 86 -23.73 4.43 24.88
CA SER A 86 -24.24 3.55 23.82
C SER A 86 -23.35 3.56 22.57
N ARG A 87 -22.89 4.74 22.11
CA ARG A 87 -22.02 4.84 20.94
C ARG A 87 -20.58 4.36 21.20
N LEU A 88 -20.11 4.48 22.44
CA LEU A 88 -18.74 4.14 22.81
C LEU A 88 -18.59 2.74 23.41
N THR A 89 -19.69 2.02 23.66
CA THR A 89 -19.66 0.72 24.35
C THR A 89 -18.64 -0.24 23.74
N LEU A 90 -18.55 -0.33 22.41
CA LEU A 90 -17.58 -1.20 21.71
C LEU A 90 -16.51 -0.40 20.94
N ALA A 91 -16.32 0.86 21.28
CA ALA A 91 -15.40 1.74 20.57
C ALA A 91 -13.93 1.51 21.00
N THR A 92 -13.02 1.66 20.04
CA THR A 92 -11.57 1.66 20.28
C THR A 92 -11.14 2.92 21.05
N ALA A 93 -9.95 2.88 21.65
CA ALA A 93 -9.40 4.01 22.40
C ALA A 93 -9.32 5.29 21.54
N LYS A 94 -8.93 5.15 20.27
CA LYS A 94 -8.84 6.27 19.31
C LYS A 94 -10.19 6.90 19.02
N THR A 95 -11.24 6.09 18.88
CA THR A 95 -12.61 6.59 18.68
C THR A 95 -13.09 7.32 19.94
N CYS A 96 -12.87 6.77 21.13
CA CYS A 96 -13.18 7.44 22.40
C CYS A 96 -12.48 8.81 22.48
N ALA A 97 -11.18 8.87 22.17
CA ALA A 97 -10.42 10.11 22.15
C ALA A 97 -10.97 11.14 21.15
N ALA A 98 -11.43 10.69 19.97
CA ALA A 98 -12.07 11.56 18.98
C ALA A 98 -13.38 12.16 19.50
N TYR A 99 -14.23 11.36 20.17
CA TYR A 99 -15.45 11.84 20.81
C TYR A 99 -15.16 12.88 21.90
N LEU A 100 -14.21 12.58 22.79
CA LEU A 100 -13.80 13.54 23.84
C LEU A 100 -13.23 14.83 23.23
N LYS A 101 -12.42 14.73 22.17
CA LYS A 101 -11.88 15.91 21.48
C LYS A 101 -13.00 16.76 20.85
N ALA A 102 -13.98 16.11 20.20
CA ALA A 102 -15.12 16.77 19.59
C ALA A 102 -16.00 17.47 20.65
N LEU A 103 -16.30 16.79 21.76
CA LEU A 103 -17.04 17.36 22.90
C LEU A 103 -16.32 18.58 23.45
N ARG A 104 -15.01 18.50 23.67
CA ARG A 104 -14.23 19.65 24.16
C ARG A 104 -14.28 20.84 23.19
N LYS A 105 -14.21 20.59 21.89
CA LYS A 105 -14.33 21.66 20.88
C LYS A 105 -15.74 22.28 20.90
N PHE A 106 -16.78 21.45 21.07
CA PHE A 106 -18.15 21.90 21.16
C PHE A 106 -18.42 22.74 22.40
N TRP A 107 -17.98 22.30 23.59
CA TRP A 107 -18.11 23.08 24.83
C TRP A 107 -17.48 24.47 24.73
N ARG A 108 -16.28 24.57 24.14
CA ARG A 108 -15.62 25.87 23.90
C ARG A 108 -16.41 26.75 22.92
N THR A 109 -17.05 26.15 21.93
CA THR A 109 -17.86 26.88 20.95
C THR A 109 -19.11 27.45 21.63
N CYS A 110 -19.74 26.68 22.52
CA CYS A 110 -20.84 27.16 23.35
C CYS A 110 -20.38 28.31 24.26
N ASP A 111 -19.21 28.22 24.88
CA ASP A 111 -18.68 29.31 25.72
C ASP A 111 -18.53 30.62 24.94
N VAL A 112 -18.02 30.55 23.70
CA VAL A 112 -17.89 31.73 22.82
C VAL A 112 -19.27 32.28 22.46
N LEU A 113 -20.21 31.43 22.09
CA LEU A 113 -21.58 31.85 21.73
C LEU A 113 -22.29 32.51 22.92
N GLU A 114 -22.20 31.92 24.11
CA GLU A 114 -22.79 32.44 25.36
C GLU A 114 -22.14 33.74 25.82
N SER A 115 -20.89 34.00 25.43
CA SER A 115 -20.21 35.28 25.69
C SER A 115 -20.54 36.39 24.69
N THR A 116 -21.22 36.07 23.59
CA THR A 116 -21.55 37.03 22.54
C THR A 116 -22.81 37.81 22.93
N GLN A 117 -22.69 39.13 23.10
CA GLN A 117 -23.85 40.02 23.27
C GLN A 117 -24.45 40.30 21.88
N ILE A 118 -25.71 39.92 21.70
CA ILE A 118 -26.49 40.29 20.50
C ILE A 118 -27.06 41.69 20.76
N GLN A 119 -26.98 42.57 19.76
CA GLN A 119 -27.15 44.03 19.93
C GLN A 119 -28.55 44.52 20.32
N ASP A 120 -29.56 43.65 20.45
CA ASP A 120 -30.86 43.98 21.03
C ASP A 120 -31.44 42.69 21.66
N GLU A 121 -31.64 42.73 22.99
CA GLU A 121 -32.29 41.72 23.87
C GLU A 121 -31.62 40.34 24.11
N GLU A 122 -31.57 39.97 25.41
CA GLU A 122 -31.09 38.73 26.06
C GLU A 122 -29.78 38.09 25.54
N SER A 123 -28.74 38.08 26.38
CA SER A 123 -27.57 37.20 26.21
C SER A 123 -28.00 35.76 25.93
N VAL A 124 -27.31 35.06 25.02
CA VAL A 124 -27.56 33.63 24.75
C VAL A 124 -27.46 32.86 26.06
N LYS A 125 -28.59 32.33 26.55
CA LYS A 125 -28.67 31.58 27.81
C LYS A 125 -27.73 30.37 27.75
N THR A 126 -27.10 30.06 28.87
CA THR A 126 -26.20 28.90 28.99
C THR A 126 -26.91 27.63 28.53
N LEU A 127 -26.24 26.87 27.67
CA LEU A 127 -26.79 25.65 27.12
C LEU A 127 -26.85 24.54 28.19
N THR A 128 -28.06 24.24 28.67
CA THR A 128 -28.30 23.20 29.68
C THR A 128 -28.89 21.91 29.12
N SER A 129 -29.57 21.95 27.98
CA SER A 129 -30.19 20.77 27.35
C SER A 129 -30.08 20.78 25.83
N VAL A 130 -30.11 19.59 25.22
CA VAL A 130 -30.19 19.40 23.75
C VAL A 130 -31.45 20.01 23.13
N ARG A 131 -32.45 20.34 23.94
CA ARG A 131 -33.68 21.05 23.53
C ARG A 131 -33.41 22.48 23.09
N ASN A 132 -32.42 23.12 23.70
CA ASN A 132 -32.08 24.54 23.51
C ASN A 132 -31.14 24.78 22.31
N LEU A 133 -30.81 23.73 21.56
CA LEU A 133 -29.97 23.82 20.37
C LEU A 133 -30.73 24.38 19.18
N THR A 134 -30.12 25.36 18.52
CA THR A 134 -30.69 26.15 17.41
C THR A 134 -29.67 26.31 16.27
N HIS A 135 -30.06 26.93 15.15
CA HIS A 135 -29.17 27.27 14.04
C HIS A 135 -28.00 28.19 14.42
N LEU A 136 -28.09 28.92 15.54
CA LEU A 136 -26.96 29.72 16.05
C LEU A 136 -25.78 28.84 16.45
N HIS A 137 -26.04 27.66 17.01
CA HIS A 137 -25.00 26.71 17.41
C HIS A 137 -24.34 26.07 16.18
N GLU A 138 -25.13 25.80 15.14
CA GLU A 138 -24.63 25.35 13.83
C GLU A 138 -23.69 26.40 13.22
N ALA A 139 -24.14 27.66 13.13
CA ALA A 139 -23.33 28.77 12.61
C ALA A 139 -22.04 28.98 13.43
N ALA A 140 -22.11 28.84 14.76
CA ALA A 140 -20.94 28.91 15.64
C ALA A 140 -19.96 27.76 15.38
N MET A 141 -20.45 26.53 15.14
CA MET A 141 -19.60 25.39 14.79
C MET A 141 -18.92 25.57 13.42
N HIS A 142 -19.62 26.14 12.43
CA HIS A 142 -19.00 26.51 11.14
C HIS A 142 -17.92 27.59 11.32
N SER A 143 -18.22 28.64 12.09
CA SER A 143 -17.28 29.73 12.39
C SER A 143 -16.04 29.22 13.15
N ALA A 144 -16.21 28.25 14.04
CA ALA A 144 -15.14 27.55 14.76
C ALA A 144 -14.39 26.50 13.91
N LYS A 145 -14.65 26.45 12.59
CA LYS A 145 -14.01 25.56 11.62
C LYS A 145 -14.04 24.10 12.07
N PHE A 146 -15.21 23.58 12.42
CA PHE A 146 -15.36 22.15 12.67
C PHE A 146 -15.03 21.36 11.40
N ASP A 147 -14.18 20.34 11.54
CA ASP A 147 -14.03 19.34 10.49
C ASP A 147 -15.29 18.46 10.43
N ARG A 148 -15.54 17.84 9.27
CA ARG A 148 -16.72 17.01 9.03
C ARG A 148 -16.87 15.86 10.05
N SER A 149 -15.76 15.29 10.52
CA SER A 149 -15.79 14.18 11.47
C SER A 149 -16.24 14.65 12.86
N SER A 150 -15.62 15.71 13.39
CA SER A 150 -15.98 16.32 14.67
C SER A 150 -17.42 16.84 14.67
N PHE A 151 -17.83 17.48 13.57
CA PHE A 151 -19.20 17.96 13.39
C PHE A 151 -20.20 16.80 13.42
N GLY A 152 -19.93 15.76 12.62
CA GLY A 152 -20.78 14.58 12.54
C GLY A 152 -20.92 13.84 13.88
N ILE A 153 -19.83 13.73 14.66
CA ILE A 153 -19.88 13.12 16.00
C ILE A 153 -20.87 13.88 16.90
N ILE A 154 -20.74 15.20 16.98
CA ILE A 154 -21.58 16.03 17.85
C ILE A 154 -23.04 16.00 17.40
N ARG A 155 -23.29 16.23 16.12
CA ARG A 155 -24.65 16.19 15.55
C ARG A 155 -25.33 14.85 15.82
N ASN A 156 -24.62 13.75 15.58
CA ASN A 156 -25.18 12.41 15.78
C ASN A 156 -25.48 12.11 17.26
N LEU A 157 -24.63 12.55 18.20
CA LEU A 157 -24.89 12.41 19.64
C LEU A 157 -26.15 13.17 20.07
N ILE A 158 -26.26 14.41 19.60
CA ILE A 158 -27.41 15.26 19.88
C ILE A 158 -28.68 14.66 19.28
N ASP A 159 -28.64 14.22 18.02
CA ASP A 159 -29.79 13.63 17.32
C ASP A 159 -30.27 12.33 17.99
N ASP A 160 -29.36 11.47 18.44
CA ASP A 160 -29.74 10.28 19.18
C ASP A 160 -30.47 10.65 20.47
N LYS A 161 -29.97 11.64 21.21
CA LYS A 161 -30.65 12.09 22.44
C LYS A 161 -32.00 12.75 22.13
N ARG A 162 -32.07 13.58 21.09
CA ARG A 162 -33.32 14.22 20.64
C ARG A 162 -34.37 13.17 20.25
N ARG A 163 -33.97 12.10 19.57
CA ARG A 163 -34.86 10.95 19.26
C ARG A 163 -35.38 10.27 20.53
N LEU A 164 -34.51 10.04 21.52
CA LEU A 164 -34.93 9.49 22.82
C LEU A 164 -35.95 10.40 23.53
N LEU A 165 -35.84 11.72 23.35
CA LEU A 165 -36.78 12.71 23.86
C LEU A 165 -37.99 12.94 22.94
N LYS A 166 -38.15 12.16 21.87
CA LYS A 166 -39.20 12.31 20.83
C LYS A 166 -39.20 13.68 20.14
N LEU A 167 -38.05 14.32 20.03
CA LEU A 167 -37.84 15.58 19.31
C LEU A 167 -37.37 15.30 17.88
N ARG A 168 -37.62 16.25 16.97
CA ARG A 168 -37.10 16.18 15.59
C ARG A 168 -35.57 16.29 15.58
N PRO A 169 -34.86 15.49 14.75
CA PRO A 169 -33.43 15.65 14.51
C PRO A 169 -33.07 17.06 14.04
N LEU A 170 -31.84 17.47 14.30
CA LEU A 170 -31.30 18.72 13.79
C LEU A 170 -30.97 18.56 12.31
N MET A 171 -31.54 19.43 11.47
CA MET A 171 -31.28 19.46 10.03
C MET A 171 -29.98 20.20 9.68
N TRP A 172 -28.97 20.11 10.56
CA TRP A 172 -27.72 20.84 10.39
C TRP A 172 -26.90 20.32 9.22
N GLU A 173 -26.40 21.24 8.41
CA GLU A 173 -25.59 20.96 7.22
C GLU A 173 -24.15 20.65 7.61
N SER A 174 -23.58 19.59 7.03
CA SER A 174 -22.19 19.25 7.31
C SER A 174 -21.23 20.18 6.57
N PRO A 175 -20.10 20.59 7.18
CA PRO A 175 -19.03 21.28 6.48
C PRO A 175 -18.58 20.51 5.23
N LYS A 176 -18.22 21.25 4.16
CA LYS A 176 -17.61 20.66 2.96
C LYS A 176 -16.24 20.08 3.29
N ASP A 177 -15.90 18.96 2.64
CA ASP A 177 -14.56 18.39 2.77
C ASP A 177 -13.55 19.30 2.08
N PRO A 178 -12.38 19.56 2.69
CA PRO A 178 -11.30 20.22 1.99
C PRO A 178 -10.82 19.33 0.84
N GLU A 179 -10.36 19.94 -0.25
CA GLU A 179 -9.72 19.19 -1.32
C GLU A 179 -8.47 18.47 -0.77
N PRO A 180 -8.32 17.17 -1.04
CA PRO A 180 -7.18 16.42 -0.57
C PRO A 180 -5.91 16.87 -1.30
N SER A 181 -5.04 17.61 -0.62
CA SER A 181 -3.67 17.86 -1.06
C SER A 181 -2.77 16.76 -0.49
N ARG A 182 -2.39 15.80 -1.34
CA ARG A 182 -1.39 14.79 -1.02
C ARG A 182 -0.44 14.64 -2.20
N ASP A 183 0.80 15.01 -1.96
CA ASP A 183 1.88 14.80 -2.91
C ASP A 183 2.44 13.38 -2.73
N LEU A 184 2.47 12.60 -3.81
CA LEU A 184 3.12 11.30 -3.79
C LEU A 184 4.64 11.45 -3.77
N ILE A 185 5.29 10.53 -3.05
CA ILE A 185 6.74 10.39 -3.10
C ILE A 185 7.14 9.97 -4.54
N PRO A 186 8.10 10.66 -5.18
CA PRO A 186 8.59 10.29 -6.50
C PRO A 186 9.09 8.85 -6.58
N ASP A 187 8.96 8.20 -7.75
CA ASP A 187 9.30 6.78 -7.90
C ASP A 187 10.79 6.48 -7.68
N ALA A 188 11.67 7.42 -8.05
CA ALA A 188 13.10 7.31 -7.81
C ALA A 188 13.40 7.27 -6.29
N ASP A 189 12.77 8.15 -5.53
CA ASP A 189 12.91 8.24 -4.07
C ASP A 189 12.33 7.00 -3.40
N ALA A 190 11.13 6.58 -3.82
CA ALA A 190 10.46 5.36 -3.39
C ALA A 190 11.35 4.11 -3.57
N LYS A 191 12.02 4.00 -4.74
CA LYS A 191 12.92 2.88 -5.05
C LYS A 191 14.17 2.90 -4.16
N GLU A 192 14.77 4.06 -3.94
CA GLU A 192 15.96 4.20 -3.10
C GLU A 192 15.66 3.89 -1.62
N LEU A 193 14.52 4.37 -1.11
CA LEU A 193 14.04 4.02 0.24
C LEU A 193 13.83 2.51 0.38
N LYS A 194 13.20 1.86 -0.60
CA LYS A 194 12.99 0.41 -0.61
C LYS A 194 14.30 -0.37 -0.59
N ILE A 195 15.30 0.08 -1.36
CA ILE A 195 16.64 -0.53 -1.37
C ILE A 195 17.33 -0.32 -0.03
N GLY A 196 17.26 0.88 0.55
CA GLY A 196 17.83 1.18 1.86
C GLY A 196 17.27 0.29 2.97
N ILE A 197 15.94 0.19 3.06
CA ILE A 197 15.27 -0.67 4.05
C ILE A 197 15.61 -2.15 3.83
N LYS A 198 15.68 -2.60 2.57
CA LYS A 198 16.10 -3.97 2.24
C LYS A 198 17.51 -4.27 2.76
N ARG A 199 18.45 -3.35 2.54
CA ARG A 199 19.84 -3.48 3.02
C ARG A 199 19.91 -3.51 4.54
N ASP A 200 19.16 -2.66 5.22
CA ASP A 200 19.13 -2.64 6.68
C ASP A 200 18.56 -3.96 7.24
N TRP A 201 17.48 -4.49 6.64
CA TRP A 201 16.93 -5.78 7.07
C TRP A 201 17.89 -6.94 6.84
N GLU A 202 18.57 -6.99 5.69
CA GLU A 202 19.58 -8.00 5.43
C GLU A 202 20.75 -7.91 6.42
N GLN A 203 21.15 -6.70 6.81
CA GLN A 203 22.15 -6.48 7.85
C GLN A 203 21.70 -7.04 9.20
N VAL A 204 20.44 -6.80 9.60
CA VAL A 204 19.86 -7.38 10.83
C VAL A 204 19.92 -8.91 10.79
N ARG A 205 19.56 -9.54 9.67
CA ARG A 205 19.62 -10.99 9.53
C ARG A 205 21.04 -11.54 9.66
N LYS A 206 22.03 -10.87 9.06
CA LYS A 206 23.45 -11.24 9.22
C LYS A 206 23.91 -11.10 10.67
N THR A 207 23.54 -10.00 11.34
CA THR A 207 23.82 -9.81 12.76
C THR A 207 23.20 -10.91 13.62
N TRP A 208 21.96 -11.33 13.33
CA TRP A 208 21.32 -12.44 14.05
C TRP A 208 22.02 -13.77 13.82
N ALA A 209 22.34 -14.11 12.56
CA ALA A 209 23.10 -15.33 12.24
C ALA A 209 24.44 -15.37 12.97
N ARG A 210 25.14 -14.22 13.04
CA ARG A 210 26.38 -14.06 13.81
C ARG A 210 26.15 -14.28 15.30
N HIS A 211 25.14 -13.66 15.89
CA HIS A 211 24.80 -13.84 17.29
C HIS A 211 24.44 -15.30 17.62
N ASP A 212 23.70 -15.98 16.75
CA ASP A 212 23.29 -17.38 16.93
C ASP A 212 24.47 -18.35 16.87
N ALA A 213 25.44 -18.10 16.00
CA ALA A 213 26.71 -18.83 15.96
C ALA A 213 27.49 -18.66 17.27
N ILE A 214 27.59 -17.42 17.78
CA ILE A 214 28.23 -17.13 19.08
C ILE A 214 27.51 -17.83 20.23
N GLN A 215 26.17 -17.83 20.23
CA GLN A 215 25.39 -18.56 21.24
C GLN A 215 25.67 -20.06 21.20
N SER A 216 25.86 -20.60 20.01
CA SER A 216 26.12 -22.02 19.76
C SER A 216 27.59 -22.42 19.90
N GLY A 217 28.49 -21.49 20.25
CA GLY A 217 29.93 -21.75 20.39
C GLY A 217 30.67 -22.00 19.07
N HIS A 218 30.09 -21.62 17.93
CA HIS A 218 30.70 -21.73 16.61
C HIS A 218 31.36 -20.39 16.20
N GLU A 219 32.38 -20.46 15.35
CA GLU A 219 32.97 -19.25 14.77
C GLU A 219 32.02 -18.65 13.72
N PRO A 220 31.56 -17.40 13.87
CA PRO A 220 30.56 -16.82 12.98
C PRO A 220 31.19 -16.40 11.65
N ASP A 221 30.85 -17.08 10.56
CA ASP A 221 31.25 -16.68 9.20
C ASP A 221 30.10 -15.97 8.46
N THR A 222 29.99 -14.65 8.64
CA THR A 222 28.95 -13.83 7.99
C THR A 222 29.51 -12.79 7.01
N LEU A 223 30.83 -12.77 6.83
CA LEU A 223 31.50 -11.90 5.86
C LEU A 223 31.27 -12.41 4.44
N SER A 224 31.01 -11.48 3.51
CA SER A 224 31.00 -11.82 2.08
C SER A 224 32.41 -12.15 1.57
N GLU A 225 32.50 -12.89 0.47
CA GLU A 225 33.80 -13.23 -0.16
C GLU A 225 34.65 -11.99 -0.44
N TYR A 226 34.02 -10.89 -0.87
CA TYR A 226 34.70 -9.62 -1.08
C TYR A 226 35.27 -9.02 0.20
N GLN A 227 34.51 -9.05 1.31
CA GLN A 227 34.97 -8.53 2.60
C GLN A 227 36.12 -9.37 3.18
N LYS A 228 36.17 -10.66 2.87
CA LYS A 228 37.28 -11.56 3.27
C LYS A 228 38.59 -11.21 2.58
N GLN A 229 38.56 -10.51 1.45
CA GLN A 229 39.77 -10.06 0.74
C GLN A 229 40.44 -8.87 1.43
N ASP A 230 39.69 -8.10 2.23
CA ASP A 230 40.23 -6.98 3.00
C ASP A 230 40.66 -7.43 4.40
N GLN A 231 41.98 -7.52 4.61
CA GLN A 231 42.58 -7.95 5.88
C GLN A 231 42.17 -7.05 7.06
N ALA A 232 41.96 -5.75 6.83
CA ALA A 232 41.55 -4.83 7.90
C ALA A 232 40.12 -5.16 8.38
N THR A 233 39.20 -5.37 7.45
CA THR A 233 37.82 -5.79 7.74
C THR A 233 37.78 -7.13 8.48
N VAL A 234 38.60 -8.10 8.06
CA VAL A 234 38.69 -9.42 8.73
C VAL A 234 39.19 -9.29 10.16
N GLN A 235 40.22 -8.47 10.39
CA GLN A 235 40.78 -8.27 11.73
C GLN A 235 39.79 -7.54 12.65
N GLU A 236 39.12 -6.49 12.17
CA GLU A 236 38.08 -5.79 12.93
C GLU A 236 36.92 -6.74 13.30
N TYR A 237 36.51 -7.57 12.34
CA TYR A 237 35.46 -8.57 12.55
C TYR A 237 35.84 -9.61 13.61
N ALA A 238 37.09 -10.08 13.62
CA ALA A 238 37.60 -11.02 14.62
C ALA A 238 37.63 -10.41 16.03
N VAL A 239 38.12 -9.17 16.17
CA VAL A 239 38.14 -8.44 17.46
C VAL A 239 36.71 -8.24 17.99
N GLU A 240 35.78 -7.89 17.12
CA GLU A 240 34.38 -7.75 17.52
C GLU A 240 33.75 -9.10 17.90
N ASN A 241 34.08 -10.20 17.22
CA ASN A 241 33.63 -11.55 17.61
C ASN A 241 34.10 -11.92 19.02
N GLU A 242 35.37 -11.68 19.33
CA GLU A 242 35.91 -11.92 20.67
C GLU A 242 35.17 -11.10 21.73
N SER A 243 34.91 -9.81 21.43
CA SER A 243 34.09 -8.95 22.29
C SER A 243 32.70 -9.53 22.53
N LEU A 244 32.02 -10.00 21.48
CA LEU A 244 30.69 -10.59 21.60
C LEU A 244 30.70 -11.91 22.38
N CYS A 245 31.69 -12.78 22.16
CA CYS A 245 31.88 -14.02 22.92
C CYS A 245 32.06 -13.74 24.42
N ASN A 246 32.91 -12.76 24.77
CA ASN A 246 33.12 -12.35 26.16
C ASN A 246 31.83 -11.82 26.81
N ASN A 247 31.06 -11.01 26.07
CA ASN A 247 29.77 -10.49 26.53
C ASN A 247 28.74 -11.62 26.71
N TRP A 248 28.68 -12.57 25.78
CA TRP A 248 27.77 -13.72 25.86
C TRP A 248 28.12 -14.65 27.01
N ALA A 249 29.40 -14.92 27.25
CA ALA A 249 29.86 -15.75 28.36
C ALA A 249 29.44 -15.17 29.72
N HIS A 250 29.63 -13.85 29.90
CA HIS A 250 29.17 -13.16 31.12
C HIS A 250 27.64 -13.20 31.25
N PHE A 251 26.91 -12.91 30.17
CA PHE A 251 25.44 -12.94 30.18
C PHE A 251 24.89 -14.33 30.50
N SER A 252 25.44 -15.37 29.88
CA SER A 252 25.05 -16.77 30.08
C SER A 252 25.31 -17.23 31.51
N ARG A 253 26.46 -16.85 32.10
CA ARG A 253 26.78 -17.14 33.49
C ARG A 253 25.74 -16.53 34.44
N ILE A 254 25.44 -15.24 34.30
CA ILE A 254 24.45 -14.55 35.15
C ILE A 254 23.06 -15.15 34.98
N ARG A 255 22.68 -15.52 33.75
CA ARG A 255 21.42 -16.19 33.47
C ARG A 255 21.34 -17.56 34.15
N ALA A 256 22.42 -18.33 34.15
CA ALA A 256 22.49 -19.61 34.86
C ALA A 256 22.40 -19.43 36.39
N THR A 257 23.04 -18.40 36.96
CA THR A 257 23.01 -18.14 38.40
C THR A 257 21.66 -17.62 38.89
N THR A 258 21.02 -16.73 38.14
CA THR A 258 19.76 -16.08 38.55
C THR A 258 18.51 -16.88 38.16
N GLY A 259 18.62 -17.79 37.19
CA GLY A 259 17.47 -18.51 36.62
C GLY A 259 16.51 -17.62 35.81
N LYS A 260 16.81 -16.33 35.63
CA LYS A 260 15.95 -15.37 34.93
C LYS A 260 16.25 -15.38 33.44
N THR A 261 15.22 -15.51 32.59
CA THR A 261 15.38 -15.37 31.12
C THR A 261 15.93 -14.00 30.74
N ILE A 262 15.50 -12.94 31.44
CA ILE A 262 15.98 -11.56 31.25
C ILE A 262 16.57 -11.07 32.58
N PRO A 263 17.89 -11.19 32.78
CA PRO A 263 18.54 -10.63 33.96
C PRO A 263 18.36 -9.10 34.03
N THR A 264 18.09 -8.59 35.23
CA THR A 264 17.95 -7.15 35.43
C THR A 264 19.30 -6.46 35.25
N THR A 265 19.29 -5.13 35.08
CA THR A 265 20.54 -4.35 35.00
C THR A 265 21.43 -4.56 36.23
N ASN A 266 20.82 -4.69 37.42
CA ASN A 266 21.55 -4.96 38.65
C ASN A 266 22.13 -6.38 38.69
N ASP A 267 21.40 -7.37 38.16
CA ASP A 267 21.90 -8.75 38.05
C ASP A 267 23.13 -8.81 37.11
N LEU A 268 23.08 -8.11 35.97
CA LEU A 268 24.18 -8.07 35.00
C LEU A 268 25.40 -7.30 35.51
N PHE A 269 25.20 -6.35 36.42
CA PHE A 269 26.28 -5.66 37.12
C PHE A 269 27.08 -6.57 38.03
N ASP A 270 26.49 -7.65 38.57
CA ASP A 270 27.21 -8.65 39.38
C ASP A 270 28.01 -8.00 40.53
N GLY A 271 27.38 -7.05 41.22
CA GLY A 271 28.01 -6.27 42.31
C GLY A 271 29.03 -5.21 41.88
N LYS A 272 29.27 -5.04 40.57
CA LYS A 272 30.20 -4.06 39.99
C LYS A 272 29.45 -2.82 39.47
N ASN A 273 30.18 -1.73 39.22
CA ASN A 273 29.61 -0.56 38.58
C ASN A 273 29.76 -0.63 37.04
N GLN A 274 28.98 0.18 36.32
CA GLN A 274 28.99 0.21 34.86
C GLN A 274 30.36 0.57 34.26
N ARG A 275 31.09 1.50 34.89
CA ARG A 275 32.41 1.93 34.40
C ARG A 275 33.42 0.78 34.42
N PHE A 276 33.39 -0.03 35.48
CA PHE A 276 34.22 -1.22 35.59
C PHE A 276 33.93 -2.22 34.48
N LEU A 277 32.65 -2.54 34.23
CA LEU A 277 32.29 -3.48 33.15
C LEU A 277 32.74 -2.97 31.78
N ASN A 278 32.48 -1.69 31.47
CA ASN A 278 32.89 -1.10 30.21
C ASN A 278 34.41 -1.17 30.01
N ASN A 279 35.20 -0.94 31.07
CA ASN A 279 36.66 -1.08 31.02
C ASN A 279 37.12 -2.52 30.76
N CYS A 280 36.30 -3.51 31.11
CA CYS A 280 36.52 -4.92 30.77
C CYS A 280 35.95 -5.32 29.40
N GLY A 281 35.49 -4.37 28.58
CA GLY A 281 34.88 -4.64 27.28
C GLY A 281 33.47 -5.25 27.36
N LEU A 282 32.84 -5.20 28.55
CA LEU A 282 31.52 -5.76 28.81
C LEU A 282 30.46 -4.66 28.75
N TYR A 283 29.57 -4.74 27.76
CA TYR A 283 28.53 -3.75 27.49
C TYR A 283 27.14 -4.37 27.58
N LEU A 284 26.30 -3.83 28.47
CA LEU A 284 24.94 -4.33 28.69
C LEU A 284 24.09 -4.37 27.41
N SER A 285 24.27 -3.38 26.52
CA SER A 285 23.58 -3.34 25.23
C SER A 285 23.96 -4.52 24.34
N LYS A 286 25.26 -4.84 24.24
CA LYS A 286 25.76 -5.99 23.46
C LYS A 286 25.28 -7.31 24.05
N MET A 287 25.41 -7.50 25.36
CA MET A 287 24.94 -8.70 26.05
C MET A 287 23.48 -9.05 25.73
N ARG A 288 22.61 -8.02 25.72
CA ARG A 288 21.19 -8.20 25.42
C ARG A 288 20.92 -8.36 23.93
N ALA A 289 21.59 -7.60 23.08
CA ALA A 289 21.43 -7.67 21.62
C ALA A 289 21.81 -9.05 21.04
N ILE A 290 22.75 -9.76 21.68
CA ILE A 290 23.10 -11.14 21.32
C ILE A 290 21.89 -12.07 21.49
N ALA A 291 21.12 -11.89 22.57
CA ALA A 291 20.00 -12.78 22.93
C ALA A 291 18.64 -12.35 22.38
N PHE A 292 18.41 -11.03 22.24
CA PHE A 292 17.10 -10.46 22.00
C PHE A 292 17.17 -9.29 21.01
N PRO A 293 16.10 -9.03 20.24
CA PRO A 293 16.05 -7.86 19.38
C PRO A 293 16.11 -6.55 20.15
N THR A 294 16.81 -5.60 19.57
CA THR A 294 16.90 -4.20 19.96
C THR A 294 15.74 -3.39 19.36
N ALA A 295 15.54 -2.16 19.85
CA ALA A 295 14.55 -1.24 19.30
C ALA A 295 14.79 -0.95 17.81
N GLU A 296 16.05 -0.79 17.40
CA GLU A 296 16.43 -0.51 16.02
C GLU A 296 16.04 -1.67 15.08
N GLU A 297 16.40 -2.90 15.45
CA GLU A 297 16.04 -4.10 14.68
C GLU A 297 14.53 -4.28 14.56
N ALA A 298 13.76 -3.96 15.62
CA ALA A 298 12.30 -3.96 15.60
C ALA A 298 11.76 -2.96 14.57
N HIS A 299 12.28 -1.73 14.57
CA HIS A 299 11.89 -0.70 13.62
C HIS A 299 12.26 -1.09 12.19
N ILE A 300 13.45 -1.64 11.94
CA ILE A 300 13.88 -2.09 10.60
C ILE A 300 12.96 -3.18 10.08
N ALA A 301 12.75 -4.25 10.87
CA ALA A 301 11.89 -5.38 10.49
C ALA A 301 10.45 -4.92 10.21
N PHE A 302 9.91 -4.04 11.07
CA PHE A 302 8.59 -3.46 10.88
C PHE A 302 8.46 -2.70 9.55
N HIS A 303 9.39 -1.79 9.25
CA HIS A 303 9.33 -0.99 8.02
C HIS A 303 9.60 -1.84 6.77
N ALA A 304 10.45 -2.87 6.86
CA ALA A 304 10.70 -3.83 5.79
C ALA A 304 9.46 -4.65 5.43
N ALA A 305 8.70 -5.10 6.43
CA ALA A 305 7.41 -5.76 6.20
C ALA A 305 6.33 -4.78 5.70
N LEU A 306 6.33 -3.53 6.21
CA LEU A 306 5.33 -2.53 5.85
C LEU A 306 5.42 -2.10 4.37
N ILE A 307 6.63 -1.78 3.89
CA ILE A 307 6.83 -1.27 2.52
C ILE A 307 6.46 -2.30 1.43
N ARG A 308 6.44 -3.60 1.75
CA ARG A 308 6.12 -4.68 0.80
C ARG A 308 4.73 -5.29 0.97
N SER A 309 4.02 -5.00 2.06
CA SER A 309 2.70 -5.59 2.34
C SER A 309 1.53 -4.78 1.77
N GLY A 310 1.72 -3.50 1.48
CA GLY A 310 0.62 -2.59 1.14
C GLY A 310 -0.34 -2.33 2.30
N TRP A 311 -0.03 -2.80 3.51
CA TRP A 311 -0.87 -2.61 4.69
C TRP A 311 -0.70 -1.23 5.31
N ASN A 312 -1.67 -0.79 6.11
CA ASN A 312 -1.46 0.42 6.93
C ASN A 312 -0.60 0.04 8.14
N PRO A 313 0.19 0.98 8.72
CA PRO A 313 0.95 0.74 9.93
C PRO A 313 0.11 0.12 11.06
N SER A 314 -1.12 0.62 11.27
CA SER A 314 -2.03 0.09 12.29
C SER A 314 -2.40 -1.37 12.08
N THR A 315 -2.54 -1.83 10.82
CA THR A 315 -2.87 -3.22 10.51
C THR A 315 -1.70 -4.13 10.86
N LEU A 316 -0.47 -3.71 10.57
CA LEU A 316 0.73 -4.51 10.85
C LEU A 316 1.09 -4.53 12.35
N ILE A 317 0.76 -3.47 13.11
CA ILE A 317 1.01 -3.40 14.56
C ILE A 317 -0.06 -4.14 15.36
N THR A 318 -1.34 -3.89 15.07
CA THR A 318 -2.45 -4.33 15.92
C THR A 318 -3.36 -5.38 15.27
N GLY A 319 -3.21 -5.60 13.96
CA GLY A 319 -4.05 -6.50 13.19
C GLY A 319 -3.56 -7.95 13.23
N ILE A 320 -2.26 -8.17 13.44
CA ILE A 320 -1.68 -9.50 13.61
C ILE A 320 -1.67 -9.81 15.11
N ASP A 321 -2.21 -10.98 15.47
CA ASP A 321 -2.14 -11.48 16.84
C ASP A 321 -1.08 -12.57 16.92
N ALA A 322 0.01 -12.29 17.62
CA ALA A 322 1.11 -13.23 17.82
C ALA A 322 0.72 -14.46 18.67
N THR A 323 -0.43 -14.42 19.37
CA THR A 323 -0.91 -15.56 20.16
C THR A 323 -1.72 -16.55 19.34
N LEU A 324 -2.09 -16.21 18.11
CA LEU A 324 -2.89 -17.09 17.26
C LEU A 324 -1.97 -17.99 16.41
N PRO A 325 -2.22 -19.31 16.38
CA PRO A 325 -1.38 -20.27 15.65
C PRO A 325 -1.39 -20.06 14.13
N ASN A 326 -2.41 -19.35 13.60
CA ASN A 326 -2.67 -19.24 12.17
C ASN A 326 -2.28 -17.87 11.59
N SER A 327 -1.49 -17.05 12.27
CA SER A 327 -1.13 -15.71 11.76
C SER A 327 -0.26 -15.77 10.50
N ILE A 328 0.46 -16.88 10.32
CA ILE A 328 1.21 -17.24 9.11
C ILE A 328 0.90 -18.69 8.77
N PHE A 329 0.50 -18.98 7.54
CA PHE A 329 0.14 -20.33 7.10
C PHE A 329 0.52 -20.55 5.63
N PRO A 330 0.80 -21.80 5.21
CA PRO A 330 1.03 -22.12 3.80
C PRO A 330 -0.21 -21.79 2.96
N HIS A 331 -0.02 -21.44 1.69
CA HIS A 331 -1.11 -21.02 0.81
C HIS A 331 -2.21 -22.11 0.65
N PRO A 332 -3.51 -21.78 0.78
CA PRO A 332 -4.59 -22.76 0.96
C PRO A 332 -5.06 -23.48 -0.31
N LYS A 333 -4.49 -23.21 -1.50
CA LYS A 333 -5.00 -23.77 -2.77
C LYS A 333 -4.00 -24.46 -3.71
N ASP A 334 -2.69 -24.24 -3.63
CA ASP A 334 -1.65 -25.06 -4.29
C ASP A 334 -0.24 -24.55 -3.96
N ASP A 335 0.76 -25.45 -3.99
CA ASP A 335 2.21 -25.18 -4.06
C ASP A 335 2.68 -24.93 -5.52
N ARG A 336 1.75 -24.92 -6.51
CA ARG A 336 2.04 -24.86 -7.95
C ARG A 336 1.20 -23.95 -8.86
N GLN A 337 0.17 -23.16 -8.45
CA GLN A 337 -0.60 -22.40 -9.48
C GLN A 337 -1.24 -21.03 -9.14
N SER A 338 -1.26 -20.21 -10.20
CA SER A 338 -1.50 -18.77 -10.37
C SER A 338 -2.96 -18.26 -10.31
N VAL A 339 -3.11 -16.95 -10.08
CA VAL A 339 -4.36 -16.19 -10.26
C VAL A 339 -4.46 -15.66 -11.71
N LEU A 340 -5.55 -16.03 -12.41
CA LEU A 340 -6.09 -15.52 -13.70
C LEU A 340 -5.09 -15.02 -14.78
N THR A 341 -4.68 -15.94 -15.65
CA THR A 341 -4.49 -15.68 -17.10
C THR A 341 -5.07 -16.85 -17.89
N ALA A 342 -5.73 -16.54 -19.01
CA ALA A 342 -6.22 -17.54 -19.95
C ALA A 342 -5.05 -18.05 -20.81
N GLN A 343 -4.45 -19.19 -20.44
CA GLN A 343 -3.94 -20.24 -21.33
C GLN A 343 -3.13 -21.26 -20.53
N GLU A 344 -3.35 -22.54 -20.86
CA GLU A 344 -2.64 -23.70 -20.32
C GLU A 344 -1.21 -23.75 -20.88
N VAL A 345 -0.22 -23.91 -20.00
CA VAL A 345 1.10 -24.44 -20.38
C VAL A 345 1.50 -25.50 -19.36
N ALA A 346 2.04 -26.59 -19.90
CA ALA A 346 2.22 -27.90 -19.28
C ALA A 346 3.16 -27.94 -18.06
N GLU A 347 2.86 -28.93 -17.22
CA GLU A 347 3.57 -29.31 -16.00
C GLU A 347 5.01 -29.78 -16.26
N GLN A 348 5.94 -29.32 -15.41
CA GLN A 348 7.12 -30.08 -14.97
C GLN A 348 7.74 -29.44 -13.72
N ASP A 349 7.84 -30.22 -12.63
CA ASP A 349 8.72 -30.07 -11.45
C ASP A 349 9.10 -28.68 -10.89
N TYR A 350 8.14 -27.98 -10.25
CA TYR A 350 8.40 -26.73 -9.47
C TYR A 350 7.90 -26.74 -8.00
N SER A 351 7.61 -27.89 -7.40
CA SER A 351 6.85 -27.97 -6.12
C SER A 351 7.54 -27.36 -4.88
N GLU A 352 8.87 -27.33 -4.79
CA GLU A 352 9.53 -26.80 -3.58
C GLU A 352 10.00 -25.33 -3.74
N VAL A 353 10.14 -24.86 -4.98
CA VAL A 353 10.74 -23.56 -5.30
C VAL A 353 9.71 -22.41 -5.19
N LEU A 354 8.41 -22.70 -5.23
CA LEU A 354 7.32 -21.72 -5.28
C LEU A 354 6.39 -21.72 -4.06
N ALA A 355 6.70 -22.47 -2.99
CA ALA A 355 5.84 -22.47 -1.80
C ALA A 355 5.57 -21.05 -1.28
N GLU A 356 4.29 -20.67 -1.18
CA GLU A 356 3.86 -19.34 -0.75
C GLU A 356 3.42 -19.36 0.72
N PHE A 357 3.82 -18.35 1.48
CA PHE A 357 3.30 -18.09 2.81
C PHE A 357 2.28 -16.96 2.77
N ASN A 358 1.16 -17.18 3.47
CA ASN A 358 0.15 -16.17 3.70
C ASN A 358 0.26 -15.65 5.12
N MET A 359 0.24 -14.33 5.25
CA MET A 359 0.06 -13.61 6.51
C MET A 359 -1.35 -13.04 6.57
N GLN A 360 -2.05 -13.26 7.68
CA GLN A 360 -3.39 -12.69 7.91
C GLN A 360 -3.38 -11.64 9.03
N GLY A 361 -4.15 -10.59 8.85
CA GLY A 361 -4.28 -9.52 9.84
C GLY A 361 -5.67 -8.87 9.80
N SER A 362 -6.17 -8.47 10.96
CA SER A 362 -7.47 -7.79 11.08
C SER A 362 -7.35 -6.28 10.84
N LYS A 363 -8.16 -5.75 9.92
CA LYS A 363 -8.28 -4.31 9.71
C LYS A 363 -9.30 -3.73 10.67
N ARG A 364 -8.86 -3.38 11.89
CA ARG A 364 -9.72 -2.82 12.95
C ARG A 364 -10.61 -1.66 12.47
N ARG A 365 -10.07 -0.73 11.68
CA ARG A 365 -10.81 0.41 11.11
C ARG A 365 -11.92 0.04 10.12
N ALA A 366 -11.96 -1.20 9.64
CA ALA A 366 -12.98 -1.72 8.72
C ALA A 366 -13.81 -2.84 9.37
N GLY A 367 -14.06 -2.72 10.69
CA GLY A 367 -14.88 -3.68 11.44
C GLY A 367 -14.20 -5.04 11.64
N GLY A 368 -12.85 -5.08 11.69
CA GLY A 368 -12.11 -6.31 11.91
C GLY A 368 -11.98 -7.22 10.69
N ARG A 369 -12.33 -6.74 9.49
CA ARG A 369 -12.18 -7.52 8.24
C ARG A 369 -10.75 -8.03 8.07
N VAL A 370 -10.62 -9.31 7.79
CA VAL A 370 -9.33 -9.97 7.55
C VAL A 370 -8.73 -9.48 6.22
N GLN A 371 -7.46 -9.11 6.27
CA GLN A 371 -6.60 -8.85 5.11
C GLN A 371 -5.55 -9.95 5.01
N PHE A 372 -5.19 -10.27 3.78
CA PHE A 372 -4.14 -11.23 3.47
C PHE A 372 -2.97 -10.51 2.82
N CYS A 373 -1.76 -11.00 3.10
CA CYS A 373 -0.53 -10.60 2.43
C CYS A 373 0.20 -11.88 2.05
N MET A 374 0.56 -12.00 0.78
CA MET A 374 1.22 -13.18 0.24
C MET A 374 2.72 -12.90 0.08
N GLY A 375 3.54 -13.93 0.23
CA GLY A 375 4.99 -13.84 0.04
C GLY A 375 5.58 -15.19 -0.36
N LEU A 376 6.56 -15.18 -1.24
CA LEU A 376 7.29 -16.39 -1.63
C LEU A 376 8.19 -16.85 -0.48
N LYS A 377 8.19 -18.14 -0.16
CA LYS A 377 9.04 -18.74 0.89
C LYS A 377 10.52 -18.47 0.68
N ARG A 378 10.98 -18.48 -0.58
CA ARG A 378 12.39 -18.22 -0.94
C ARG A 378 12.83 -16.77 -0.74
N ASP A 379 11.90 -15.81 -0.66
CA ASP A 379 12.24 -14.40 -0.47
C ASP A 379 12.26 -14.09 1.03
N PRO A 380 13.44 -14.06 1.69
CA PRO A 380 13.54 -13.84 3.13
C PRO A 380 13.06 -12.44 3.55
N ASP A 381 12.90 -11.54 2.58
CA ASP A 381 12.42 -10.19 2.81
C ASP A 381 10.91 -10.05 2.53
N SER A 382 10.21 -11.15 2.25
CA SER A 382 8.75 -11.11 2.12
C SER A 382 8.11 -10.81 3.49
N PRO A 383 7.02 -10.03 3.56
CA PRO A 383 6.41 -9.68 4.85
C PRO A 383 6.08 -10.89 5.74
N PRO A 384 5.50 -12.01 5.23
CA PRO A 384 5.28 -13.20 6.05
C PRO A 384 6.60 -13.78 6.62
N ASN A 385 7.67 -13.85 5.82
CA ASN A 385 8.96 -14.37 6.29
C ASN A 385 9.61 -13.47 7.34
N ILE A 386 9.54 -12.15 7.16
CA ILE A 386 10.03 -11.19 8.16
C ILE A 386 9.31 -11.40 9.48
N VAL A 387 7.97 -11.47 9.45
CA VAL A 387 7.17 -11.69 10.67
C VAL A 387 7.47 -13.05 11.29
N ALA A 388 7.58 -14.13 10.51
CA ALA A 388 7.92 -15.46 11.01
C ALA A 388 9.29 -15.47 11.72
N ALA A 389 10.32 -14.92 11.07
CA ALA A 389 11.67 -14.82 11.63
C ALA A 389 11.65 -14.00 12.94
N TYR A 390 10.92 -12.89 12.94
CA TYR A 390 10.80 -12.04 14.13
C TYR A 390 10.04 -12.73 15.27
N LEU A 391 8.95 -13.44 14.96
CA LEU A 391 8.19 -14.22 15.94
C LEU A 391 9.07 -15.28 16.60
N SER A 392 9.85 -16.02 15.80
CA SER A 392 10.80 -17.01 16.31
C SER A 392 11.84 -16.37 17.25
N ARG A 393 12.44 -15.25 16.82
CA ARG A 393 13.48 -14.54 17.57
C ARG A 393 13.00 -14.03 18.93
N THR A 394 11.75 -13.59 19.05
CA THR A 394 11.21 -13.03 20.30
C THR A 394 10.38 -14.03 21.12
N GLN A 395 10.46 -15.34 20.84
CA GLN A 395 9.65 -16.35 21.52
C GLN A 395 9.87 -16.36 23.04
N SER A 396 11.11 -16.25 23.48
CA SER A 396 11.49 -16.17 24.90
C SER A 396 10.91 -14.94 25.61
N LEU A 397 10.87 -13.78 24.93
CA LEU A 397 10.22 -12.56 25.44
C LEU A 397 8.71 -12.76 25.61
N ARG A 398 8.07 -13.46 24.67
CA ARG A 398 6.64 -13.78 24.78
C ARG A 398 6.34 -14.69 25.95
N THR A 399 7.14 -15.73 26.14
CA THR A 399 7.01 -16.61 27.32
C THR A 399 7.07 -15.80 28.62
N GLN A 400 8.01 -14.86 28.74
CA GLN A 400 8.08 -13.97 29.91
C GLN A 400 6.83 -13.07 30.03
N LEU A 401 6.39 -12.43 28.95
CA LEU A 401 5.18 -11.61 28.97
C LEU A 401 3.92 -12.41 29.36
N TYR A 402 3.79 -13.67 28.94
CA TYR A 402 2.67 -14.51 29.36
C TYR A 402 2.69 -14.78 30.88
N LEU A 403 3.87 -14.97 31.47
CA LEU A 403 4.01 -15.10 32.92
C LEU A 403 3.62 -13.79 33.62
N ASP A 404 4.10 -12.65 33.11
CA ASP A 404 3.79 -11.32 33.66
C ASP A 404 2.27 -11.01 33.57
N VAL A 405 1.61 -11.41 32.47
CA VAL A 405 0.15 -11.30 32.31
C VAL A 405 -0.56 -12.15 33.36
N LYS A 406 -0.14 -13.40 33.55
CA LYS A 406 -0.75 -14.31 34.54
C LYS A 406 -0.61 -13.77 35.97
N GLU A 407 0.56 -13.23 36.32
CA GLU A 407 0.79 -12.60 37.63
C GLU A 407 -0.05 -11.34 37.82
N ALA A 408 -0.11 -10.47 36.79
CA ALA A 408 -0.90 -9.25 36.82
C ALA A 408 -2.40 -9.55 36.94
N GLN A 409 -2.88 -10.61 36.30
CA GLN A 409 -4.26 -11.10 36.39
C GLN A 409 -4.58 -11.61 37.80
N GLY A 410 -3.70 -12.42 38.41
CA GLY A 410 -3.88 -12.87 39.79
C GLY A 410 -3.86 -11.72 40.80
N THR A 411 -3.09 -10.68 40.54
CA THR A 411 -3.08 -9.45 41.37
C THR A 411 -4.36 -8.64 41.20
N TYR A 412 -4.87 -8.52 39.98
CA TYR A 412 -6.15 -7.85 39.71
C TYR A 412 -7.31 -8.56 40.41
N GLN A 413 -7.38 -9.88 40.34
CA GLN A 413 -8.42 -10.66 41.01
C GLN A 413 -8.39 -10.46 42.53
N ARG A 414 -7.21 -10.55 43.15
CA ARG A 414 -7.04 -10.29 44.60
C ARG A 414 -7.52 -8.90 45.00
N LEU A 415 -7.21 -7.86 44.21
CA LEU A 415 -7.68 -6.50 44.48
C LEU A 415 -9.20 -6.36 44.35
N LYS A 416 -9.82 -7.07 43.41
CA LYS A 416 -11.28 -7.13 43.24
C LYS A 416 -11.93 -7.80 44.45
N ASP A 417 -11.40 -8.95 44.87
CA ASP A 417 -11.91 -9.74 46.00
C ASP A 417 -11.76 -9.00 47.34
N GLN A 418 -10.70 -8.20 47.49
CA GLN A 418 -10.44 -7.38 48.69
C GLN A 418 -11.21 -6.05 48.74
N GLY A 419 -12.04 -5.76 47.72
CA GLY A 419 -12.77 -4.49 47.66
C GLY A 419 -11.85 -3.26 47.58
N ALA A 420 -10.69 -3.38 46.93
CA ALA A 420 -9.75 -2.28 46.81
C ALA A 420 -10.37 -1.08 46.06
N SER A 421 -9.92 0.13 46.39
CA SER A 421 -10.46 1.37 45.79
C SER A 421 -10.48 1.33 44.26
N THR A 422 -11.50 1.94 43.65
CA THR A 422 -11.69 1.99 42.19
C THR A 422 -10.46 2.51 41.44
N GLN A 423 -9.70 3.44 42.02
CA GLN A 423 -8.49 3.98 41.41
C GLN A 423 -7.35 2.95 41.31
N VAL A 424 -7.12 2.17 42.38
CA VAL A 424 -6.09 1.12 42.41
C VAL A 424 -6.46 -0.01 41.44
N THR A 425 -7.73 -0.43 41.47
CA THR A 425 -8.27 -1.44 40.56
C THR A 425 -8.18 -1.00 39.10
N ASN A 426 -8.53 0.26 38.78
CA ASN A 426 -8.37 0.82 37.43
C ASN A 426 -6.91 0.88 36.98
N LYS A 427 -5.97 1.23 37.86
CA LYS A 427 -4.54 1.29 37.54
C LYS A 427 -4.00 -0.12 37.24
N GLN A 428 -4.37 -1.11 38.04
CA GLN A 428 -3.97 -2.49 37.81
C GLN A 428 -4.59 -3.06 36.53
N PHE A 429 -5.87 -2.76 36.26
CA PHE A 429 -6.54 -3.17 35.03
C PHE A 429 -5.85 -2.60 33.78
N LYS A 430 -5.46 -1.32 33.79
CA LYS A 430 -4.66 -0.70 32.70
C LYS A 430 -3.32 -1.40 32.49
N LYS A 431 -2.63 -1.75 33.58
CA LYS A 431 -1.36 -2.50 33.49
C LYS A 431 -1.57 -3.87 32.85
N LEU A 432 -2.59 -4.59 33.29
CA LEU A 432 -2.95 -5.91 32.74
C LEU A 432 -3.27 -5.84 31.24
N GLN A 433 -4.09 -4.86 30.84
CA GLN A 433 -4.42 -4.64 29.43
C GLN A 433 -3.18 -4.29 28.59
N SER A 434 -2.29 -3.44 29.11
CA SER A 434 -1.03 -3.11 28.44
C SER A 434 -0.16 -4.34 28.23
N LEU A 435 -0.03 -5.21 29.24
CA LEU A 435 0.74 -6.46 29.12
C LEU A 435 0.11 -7.43 28.11
N GLN A 436 -1.23 -7.54 28.09
CA GLN A 436 -1.94 -8.33 27.08
C GLN A 436 -1.75 -7.80 25.66
N GLN A 437 -1.74 -6.47 25.49
CA GLN A 437 -1.44 -5.85 24.20
C GLN A 437 -0.01 -6.19 23.76
N GLY A 438 0.96 -6.12 24.68
CA GLY A 438 2.34 -6.54 24.42
C GLY A 438 2.43 -8.02 24.02
N ALA A 439 1.78 -8.93 24.76
CA ALA A 439 1.80 -10.36 24.46
C ALA A 439 1.25 -10.71 23.06
N ARG A 440 0.25 -9.95 22.57
CA ARG A 440 -0.30 -10.08 21.22
C ARG A 440 0.56 -9.43 20.13
N ASN A 441 1.48 -8.54 20.50
CA ASN A 441 2.27 -7.78 19.55
C ASN A 441 3.39 -8.64 18.94
N VAL A 442 3.59 -8.48 17.63
CA VAL A 442 4.70 -9.13 16.91
C VAL A 442 6.03 -8.46 17.27
N TRP A 443 6.05 -7.13 17.36
CA TRP A 443 7.24 -6.30 17.33
C TRP A 443 7.81 -6.02 18.73
N LEU A 444 8.14 -7.10 19.44
CA LEU A 444 8.78 -7.03 20.77
C LEU A 444 10.27 -6.72 20.66
N TYR A 445 10.81 -5.98 21.62
CA TYR A 445 12.24 -5.72 21.76
C TYR A 445 12.61 -5.48 23.23
N ILE A 446 13.91 -5.54 23.52
CA ILE A 446 14.46 -5.14 24.82
C ILE A 446 15.10 -3.75 24.71
N ASP A 447 14.80 -2.88 25.68
CA ASP A 447 15.49 -1.59 25.80
C ASP A 447 16.85 -1.71 26.52
N TYR A 448 17.60 -0.61 26.55
CA TYR A 448 18.89 -0.56 27.23
C TYR A 448 18.81 -0.79 28.75
N ARG A 449 17.61 -0.74 29.37
CA ARG A 449 17.37 -0.99 30.80
C ARG A 449 16.95 -2.43 31.09
N GLY A 450 16.58 -3.20 30.07
CA GLY A 450 16.21 -4.61 30.17
C GLY A 450 14.71 -4.81 30.28
N ALA A 451 13.91 -3.77 29.99
CA ALA A 451 12.48 -3.88 29.94
C ALA A 451 12.03 -4.37 28.56
N ILE A 452 11.04 -5.25 28.55
CA ILE A 452 10.35 -5.67 27.33
C ILE A 452 9.45 -4.54 26.88
N ASN A 453 9.67 -4.06 25.67
CA ASN A 453 8.86 -3.02 25.02
C ASN A 453 8.37 -3.53 23.66
N TRP A 454 7.47 -2.79 23.04
CA TRP A 454 6.92 -3.12 21.73
C TRP A 454 6.57 -1.88 20.92
N LEU A 455 6.50 -2.02 19.60
CA LEU A 455 6.04 -0.94 18.73
C LEU A 455 4.52 -0.79 18.85
N ASP A 456 4.04 0.40 19.20
CA ASP A 456 2.61 0.71 19.37
C ASP A 456 2.04 1.65 18.27
N GLY A 457 2.92 2.21 17.43
CA GLY A 457 2.58 3.13 16.36
C GLY A 457 2.16 4.53 16.82
N ALA A 458 2.23 4.81 18.12
CA ALA A 458 1.94 6.12 18.69
C ALA A 458 3.18 7.02 18.69
N ASN A 459 4.37 6.46 18.94
CA ASN A 459 5.63 7.19 18.92
C ASN A 459 6.69 6.49 18.04
N TRP A 460 7.02 7.12 16.91
CA TRP A 460 8.08 6.66 16.01
C TRP A 460 9.46 7.22 16.37
N LYS A 461 9.54 8.22 17.25
CA LYS A 461 10.75 8.95 17.61
C LYS A 461 11.46 8.29 18.80
N ALA A 462 12.29 7.29 18.51
CA ALA A 462 13.01 6.49 19.51
C ALA A 462 14.52 6.80 19.58
N PHE A 463 15.09 7.44 18.57
CA PHE A 463 16.54 7.51 18.37
C PHE A 463 17.10 8.93 18.60
N ALA A 464 18.42 9.00 18.80
CA ALA A 464 19.12 10.29 18.80
C ALA A 464 19.05 10.93 17.40
N PRO A 465 18.89 12.26 17.32
CA PRO A 465 18.87 12.94 16.03
C PRO A 465 20.23 12.79 15.32
N PRO A 466 20.23 12.68 13.98
CA PRO A 466 21.47 12.50 13.20
C PRO A 466 22.37 13.74 13.19
N LEU A 467 21.81 14.92 13.51
CA LEU A 467 22.57 16.15 13.75
C LEU A 467 22.51 16.49 15.25
N ALA A 468 23.62 16.99 15.80
CA ALA A 468 23.67 17.62 17.12
C ALA A 468 22.90 18.96 17.09
N SER A 469 21.61 18.92 16.78
CA SER A 469 20.72 20.06 16.95
C SER A 469 20.52 20.28 18.44
N ASN A 470 20.65 21.52 18.92
CA ASN A 470 20.33 21.92 20.30
C ASN A 470 18.86 21.68 20.69
N THR A 471 18.04 21.13 19.80
CA THR A 471 16.69 20.64 20.07
C THR A 471 16.75 19.24 20.63
N SER A 472 16.15 19.03 21.80
CA SER A 472 15.96 17.73 22.46
C SER A 472 15.03 16.77 21.71
N ASP A 473 14.85 16.94 20.39
CA ASP A 473 13.87 16.21 19.60
C ASP A 473 14.47 14.88 19.13
N ARG A 474 13.77 13.79 19.41
CA ARG A 474 14.19 12.44 19.02
C ARG A 474 13.87 12.20 17.54
N ALA A 475 14.69 11.39 16.87
CA ALA A 475 14.49 10.98 15.49
C ALA A 475 13.76 9.63 15.40
N SER A 476 13.03 9.43 14.30
CA SER A 476 12.52 8.13 13.89
C SER A 476 13.51 7.37 13.01
N TYR A 477 13.28 6.06 12.84
CA TYR A 477 14.07 5.24 11.92
C TYR A 477 14.06 5.80 10.49
N LEU A 478 12.91 6.30 10.01
CA LEU A 478 12.83 6.90 8.67
C LEU A 478 13.62 8.21 8.58
N ASP A 479 13.69 9.00 9.65
CA ASP A 479 14.53 10.21 9.67
C ASP A 479 16.02 9.85 9.54
N LEU A 480 16.46 8.80 10.25
CA LEU A 480 17.83 8.29 10.16
C LEU A 480 18.15 7.76 8.76
N LEU A 481 17.24 6.95 8.19
CA LEU A 481 17.38 6.40 6.85
C LEU A 481 17.43 7.51 5.80
N THR A 482 16.48 8.44 5.82
CA THR A 482 16.41 9.56 4.88
C THR A 482 17.63 10.46 5.02
N HIS A 483 18.11 10.74 6.23
CA HIS A 483 19.36 11.47 6.43
C HIS A 483 20.57 10.77 5.80
N ARG A 484 20.70 9.46 6.00
CA ARG A 484 21.79 8.65 5.41
C ARG A 484 21.73 8.68 3.87
N LEU A 485 20.55 8.51 3.28
CA LEU A 485 20.37 8.54 1.83
C LEU A 485 20.62 9.95 1.27
N ASN A 486 20.12 10.99 1.92
CA ASN A 486 20.34 12.38 1.51
C ASN A 486 21.82 12.79 1.61
N THR A 487 22.57 12.27 2.59
CA THR A 487 24.03 12.45 2.64
C THR A 487 24.72 11.85 1.42
N GLN A 488 24.28 10.66 0.97
CA GLN A 488 24.81 10.02 -0.24
C GLN A 488 24.36 10.74 -1.53
N ARG A 489 23.15 11.30 -1.54
CA ARG A 489 22.62 12.11 -2.65
C ARG A 489 23.33 13.45 -2.78
N ALA A 490 23.64 14.11 -1.67
CA ALA A 490 24.39 15.36 -1.65
C ALA A 490 25.77 15.19 -2.32
N LYS A 491 26.43 14.04 -2.12
CA LYS A 491 27.69 13.69 -2.82
C LYS A 491 27.52 13.53 -4.33
N ARG A 492 26.32 13.16 -4.78
CA ARG A 492 25.93 13.00 -6.19
C ARG A 492 25.30 14.25 -6.80
N GLN A 493 25.08 15.30 -6.00
CA GLN A 493 24.32 16.50 -6.36
C GLN A 493 22.84 16.23 -6.73
N ASP A 494 22.27 15.13 -6.21
CA ASP A 494 20.85 14.79 -6.40
C ASP A 494 19.95 15.59 -5.44
N THR A 495 18.68 15.79 -5.83
CA THR A 495 17.67 16.42 -4.95
C THR A 495 17.41 15.59 -3.70
N PRO A 496 17.28 16.21 -2.51
CA PRO A 496 17.04 15.48 -1.27
C PRO A 496 15.64 14.85 -1.25
N ILE A 497 15.55 13.63 -0.73
CA ILE A 497 14.28 12.98 -0.41
C ILE A 497 13.59 13.79 0.69
N THR A 498 12.31 14.11 0.49
CA THR A 498 11.47 14.82 1.45
C THR A 498 11.15 13.97 2.69
N VAL A 499 10.49 14.56 3.69
CA VAL A 499 10.10 13.83 4.92
C VAL A 499 9.08 12.74 4.58
N VAL A 500 9.38 11.50 4.99
CA VAL A 500 8.55 10.30 4.72
C VAL A 500 7.93 9.79 6.01
N LYS A 501 6.64 9.45 5.96
CA LYS A 501 5.90 8.84 7.06
C LYS A 501 5.62 7.36 6.75
N PRO A 502 5.46 6.49 7.78
CA PRO A 502 5.09 5.10 7.56
C PRO A 502 3.76 4.91 6.79
N SER A 503 2.85 5.89 6.83
CA SER A 503 1.61 5.86 6.04
C SER A 503 1.84 5.88 4.53
N ASP A 504 2.93 6.51 4.08
CA ASP A 504 3.17 6.84 2.67
C ASP A 504 3.62 5.58 1.91
N PHE A 505 4.14 4.57 2.61
CA PHE A 505 4.48 3.26 2.05
C PHE A 505 3.28 2.54 1.44
N ARG A 506 2.09 2.77 1.99
CA ARG A 506 0.86 2.23 1.39
C ARG A 506 0.57 2.87 0.03
N ASP A 507 0.81 4.16 -0.09
CA ASP A 507 0.60 4.93 -1.31
C ASP A 507 1.65 4.53 -2.36
N MET A 508 2.92 4.40 -1.97
CA MET A 508 4.00 3.86 -2.82
C MET A 508 3.68 2.46 -3.34
N TYR A 509 3.19 1.56 -2.47
CA TYR A 509 2.80 0.21 -2.86
C TYR A 509 1.61 0.21 -3.82
N ALA A 510 0.59 1.04 -3.56
CA ALA A 510 -0.57 1.16 -4.43
C ALA A 510 -0.18 1.60 -5.84
N ARG A 511 0.70 2.61 -5.95
CA ARG A 511 1.22 3.08 -7.24
C ARG A 511 2.00 1.98 -7.96
N TRP A 512 2.88 1.28 -7.24
CA TRP A 512 3.61 0.16 -7.82
C TRP A 512 2.67 -0.92 -8.39
N VAL A 513 1.63 -1.33 -7.65
CA VAL A 513 0.62 -2.30 -8.15
C VAL A 513 -0.12 -1.74 -9.36
N TYR A 514 -0.50 -0.46 -9.33
CA TYR A 514 -1.19 0.19 -10.45
C TYR A 514 -0.36 0.14 -11.73
N ILE A 515 0.91 0.56 -11.67
CA ILE A 515 1.84 0.54 -12.79
C ILE A 515 2.09 -0.90 -13.29
N GLN A 516 2.40 -1.83 -12.38
CA GLN A 516 2.70 -3.23 -12.75
C GLN A 516 1.52 -3.97 -13.37
N SER A 517 0.29 -3.60 -13.00
CA SER A 517 -0.93 -4.18 -13.55
C SER A 517 -1.43 -3.48 -14.83
N GLY A 518 -0.66 -2.55 -15.39
CA GLY A 518 -1.06 -1.78 -16.57
C GLY A 518 -2.23 -0.82 -16.32
N GLY A 519 -2.37 -0.32 -15.09
CA GLY A 519 -3.44 0.60 -14.71
C GLY A 519 -4.72 -0.07 -14.19
N ASN A 520 -4.65 -1.32 -13.74
CA ASN A 520 -5.83 -2.05 -13.28
C ASN A 520 -6.25 -1.65 -11.85
N ILE A 521 -7.33 -0.87 -11.75
CA ILE A 521 -7.89 -0.44 -10.46
C ILE A 521 -8.37 -1.61 -9.57
N LEU A 522 -8.81 -2.72 -10.15
CA LEU A 522 -9.23 -3.90 -9.39
C LEU A 522 -8.03 -4.61 -8.75
N ALA A 523 -6.88 -4.63 -9.42
CA ALA A 523 -5.64 -5.13 -8.84
C ALA A 523 -5.25 -4.30 -7.60
N VAL A 524 -5.33 -2.98 -7.68
CA VAL A 524 -5.12 -2.07 -6.54
C VAL A 524 -6.14 -2.31 -5.43
N MET A 525 -7.41 -2.51 -5.77
CA MET A 525 -8.48 -2.80 -4.79
C MET A 525 -8.18 -4.08 -3.99
N ILE A 526 -7.76 -5.14 -4.67
CA ILE A 526 -7.39 -6.43 -4.05
C ILE A 526 -6.16 -6.25 -3.18
N ALA A 527 -5.09 -5.66 -3.73
CA ALA A 527 -3.81 -5.49 -3.04
C ALA A 527 -3.93 -4.63 -1.77
N LEU A 528 -4.76 -3.58 -1.82
CA LEU A 528 -5.03 -2.71 -0.66
C LEU A 528 -6.11 -3.26 0.29
N GLY A 529 -6.82 -4.32 -0.11
CA GLY A 529 -7.95 -4.90 0.60
C GLY A 529 -9.07 -3.88 0.85
N HIS A 530 -9.46 -3.16 -0.20
CA HIS A 530 -10.63 -2.27 -0.17
C HIS A 530 -11.91 -3.08 -0.40
N ALA A 531 -12.99 -2.70 0.29
CA ALA A 531 -14.25 -3.42 0.22
C ALA A 531 -15.12 -3.03 -0.98
N ARG A 532 -14.95 -1.79 -1.46
CA ARG A 532 -15.79 -1.17 -2.50
C ARG A 532 -14.90 -0.48 -3.50
N LEU A 533 -15.25 -0.58 -4.78
CA LEU A 533 -14.55 0.08 -5.87
C LEU A 533 -14.50 1.61 -5.68
N LYS A 534 -15.59 2.22 -5.19
CA LYS A 534 -15.66 3.66 -4.87
C LYS A 534 -14.55 4.12 -3.91
N SER A 535 -14.18 3.28 -2.94
CA SER A 535 -13.08 3.60 -2.03
C SER A 535 -11.72 3.54 -2.70
N THR A 536 -11.58 2.69 -3.72
CA THR A 536 -10.36 2.58 -4.52
C THR A 536 -10.28 3.70 -5.55
N SER A 537 -11.36 4.03 -6.28
CA SER A 537 -11.29 5.12 -7.28
C SER A 537 -11.02 6.46 -6.61
N GLY A 538 -11.73 6.81 -5.53
CA GLY A 538 -11.41 8.01 -4.77
C GLY A 538 -10.01 7.98 -4.14
N TYR A 539 -9.40 6.81 -3.93
CA TYR A 539 -8.01 6.74 -3.46
C TYR A 539 -7.00 6.91 -4.60
N VAL A 540 -7.24 6.31 -5.76
CA VAL A 540 -6.38 6.45 -6.95
C VAL A 540 -6.49 7.87 -7.49
N GLU A 541 -7.69 8.45 -7.58
CA GLU A 541 -7.94 9.84 -7.99
C GLU A 541 -7.19 10.85 -7.11
N ASN A 542 -7.28 10.69 -5.78
CA ASN A 542 -6.68 11.64 -4.85
C ASN A 542 -5.17 11.49 -4.65
N ASN A 543 -4.58 10.33 -4.97
CA ASN A 543 -3.17 10.08 -4.72
C ASN A 543 -2.39 9.82 -6.02
N ILE A 544 -2.84 8.91 -6.88
CA ILE A 544 -2.09 8.46 -8.07
C ILE A 544 -2.35 9.39 -9.26
N PHE A 545 -3.62 9.65 -9.60
CA PHE A 545 -3.97 10.40 -10.79
C PHE A 545 -3.68 11.89 -10.68
N SER A 546 -3.81 12.52 -9.51
CA SER A 546 -3.38 13.91 -9.33
C SER A 546 -1.90 14.06 -9.69
N ALA A 547 -1.03 13.19 -9.18
CA ALA A 547 0.41 13.24 -9.45
C ALA A 547 0.80 12.81 -10.88
N GLU A 548 0.17 11.76 -11.43
CA GLU A 548 0.50 11.26 -12.79
C GLU A 548 -0.14 12.11 -13.89
N ASN A 549 -1.37 12.62 -13.70
CA ASN A 549 -1.98 13.53 -14.65
C ASN A 549 -1.26 14.86 -14.69
N ASP A 550 -0.80 15.42 -13.57
CA ASP A 550 -0.04 16.68 -13.61
C ASP A 550 1.25 16.53 -14.42
N ALA A 551 1.97 15.41 -14.27
CA ALA A 551 3.17 15.13 -15.04
C ALA A 551 2.88 14.80 -16.51
N ALA A 552 1.83 14.02 -16.80
CA ALA A 552 1.44 13.65 -18.15
C ALA A 552 0.83 14.82 -18.93
N ILE A 553 0.01 15.65 -18.28
CA ILE A 553 -0.53 16.90 -18.81
C ILE A 553 0.62 17.88 -19.01
N SER A 554 1.55 18.03 -18.05
CA SER A 554 2.72 18.88 -18.24
C SER A 554 3.55 18.44 -19.45
N LYS A 555 3.82 17.13 -19.61
CA LYS A 555 4.55 16.60 -20.77
C LYS A 555 3.78 16.81 -22.08
N PHE A 556 2.49 16.54 -22.09
CA PHE A 556 1.62 16.76 -23.25
C PHE A 556 1.58 18.24 -23.63
N MET A 557 1.31 19.14 -22.67
CA MET A 557 1.26 20.58 -22.89
C MET A 557 2.62 21.12 -23.36
N THR A 558 3.72 20.66 -22.76
CA THR A 558 5.08 21.03 -23.19
C THR A 558 5.31 20.60 -24.64
N ALA A 559 5.06 19.33 -24.98
CA ALA A 559 5.23 18.82 -26.34
C ALA A 559 4.29 19.50 -27.36
N VAL A 560 3.08 19.87 -26.96
CA VAL A 560 2.15 20.65 -27.81
C VAL A 560 2.67 22.06 -28.04
N PHE A 561 3.11 22.78 -26.99
CA PHE A 561 3.62 24.13 -27.13
C PHE A 561 4.94 24.18 -27.91
N ASP A 562 5.83 23.22 -27.69
CA ASP A 562 7.08 23.07 -28.47
C ASP A 562 6.78 22.81 -29.94
N GLY A 563 5.83 21.92 -30.25
CA GLY A 563 5.38 21.63 -31.62
C GLY A 563 4.70 22.83 -32.29
N LEU A 564 3.89 23.60 -31.54
CA LEU A 564 3.27 24.83 -32.03
C LEU A 564 4.30 25.93 -32.27
N ALA A 565 5.34 26.05 -31.44
CA ALA A 565 6.43 27.02 -31.62
C ALA A 565 7.22 26.78 -32.91
N VAL A 566 7.34 25.52 -33.34
CA VAL A 566 8.00 25.11 -34.60
C VAL A 566 7.02 25.17 -35.79
N GLY A 567 5.73 25.47 -35.54
CA GLY A 567 4.72 25.68 -36.58
C GLY A 567 4.11 24.40 -37.18
N ARG A 568 4.35 23.23 -36.58
CA ARG A 568 3.75 21.95 -37.00
C ARG A 568 3.48 21.05 -35.79
N LEU A 569 2.19 20.79 -35.54
CA LEU A 569 1.76 19.79 -34.56
C LEU A 569 1.50 18.45 -35.26
N ASP A 570 2.40 17.48 -35.07
CA ASP A 570 2.25 16.13 -35.58
C ASP A 570 1.69 15.20 -34.50
N LEU A 571 0.47 14.71 -34.69
CA LEU A 571 -0.22 13.86 -33.73
C LEU A 571 0.47 12.51 -33.49
N THR A 572 1.19 11.97 -34.48
CA THR A 572 1.94 10.71 -34.36
C THR A 572 3.17 10.91 -33.46
N ILE A 573 3.90 12.00 -33.68
CA ILE A 573 5.06 12.37 -32.86
C ILE A 573 4.62 12.72 -31.44
N LEU A 574 3.53 13.47 -31.30
CA LEU A 574 2.97 13.83 -29.99
C LEU A 574 2.53 12.60 -29.19
N ALA A 575 1.82 11.65 -29.82
CA ALA A 575 1.42 10.41 -29.17
C ALA A 575 2.64 9.57 -28.73
N GLN A 576 3.70 9.52 -29.55
CA GLN A 576 4.95 8.84 -29.21
C GLN A 576 5.66 9.52 -28.03
N LEU A 577 5.81 10.85 -28.06
CA LEU A 577 6.45 11.63 -27.00
C LEU A 577 5.76 11.46 -25.65
N VAL A 578 4.42 11.42 -25.66
CA VAL A 578 3.62 11.30 -24.43
C VAL A 578 3.62 9.87 -23.88
N ARG A 579 3.55 8.85 -24.74
CA ARG A 579 3.42 7.44 -24.31
C ARG A 579 4.74 6.72 -24.07
N HIS A 580 5.75 7.04 -24.88
CA HIS A 580 6.96 6.23 -25.02
C HIS A 580 8.26 7.03 -24.82
N GLY A 581 8.17 8.36 -24.71
CA GLY A 581 9.32 9.23 -24.46
C GLY A 581 9.95 9.79 -25.74
N GLU A 582 11.18 10.29 -25.63
CA GLU A 582 11.88 11.01 -26.70
C GLU A 582 11.98 10.18 -28.00
N LEU A 583 11.81 10.85 -29.14
CA LEU A 583 12.10 10.24 -30.44
C LEU A 583 13.61 10.19 -30.68
N THR A 584 14.11 9.03 -31.10
CA THR A 584 15.45 8.95 -31.69
C THR A 584 15.43 9.52 -33.12
N GLU A 585 16.58 9.99 -33.61
CA GLU A 585 16.69 10.45 -35.00
C GLU A 585 16.34 9.36 -36.00
N GLU A 586 16.65 8.09 -35.69
CA GLU A 586 16.28 6.93 -36.50
C GLU A 586 14.76 6.78 -36.64
N MET A 587 14.01 6.93 -35.54
CA MET A 587 12.54 6.86 -35.55
C MET A 587 11.93 8.00 -36.36
N HIS A 588 12.51 9.21 -36.25
CA HIS A 588 12.08 10.36 -37.03
C HIS A 588 12.36 10.17 -38.53
N GLY A 589 13.55 9.66 -38.88
CA GLY A 589 13.94 9.32 -40.25
C GLY A 589 13.03 8.27 -40.88
N ARG A 590 12.73 7.19 -40.14
CA ARG A 590 11.80 6.14 -40.61
C ARG A 590 10.39 6.67 -40.83
N LEU A 591 9.90 7.55 -39.96
CA LEU A 591 8.57 8.14 -40.13
C LEU A 591 8.48 9.01 -41.40
N ILE A 592 9.52 9.79 -41.69
CA ILE A 592 9.63 10.58 -42.93
C ILE A 592 9.70 9.65 -44.15
N GLU A 593 10.54 8.62 -44.08
CA GLU A 593 10.71 7.63 -45.13
C GLU A 593 9.37 6.95 -45.47
N TYR A 594 8.66 6.40 -44.47
CA TYR A 594 7.37 5.74 -44.66
C TYR A 594 6.30 6.68 -45.25
N ARG A 595 6.29 7.96 -44.85
CA ARG A 595 5.35 8.96 -45.38
C ARG A 595 5.68 9.38 -46.83
N SER A 596 6.93 9.24 -47.25
CA SER A 596 7.40 9.57 -48.60
C SER A 596 7.23 8.44 -49.62
N LEU A 597 6.92 7.21 -49.18
CA LEU A 597 6.78 6.06 -50.06
C LEU A 597 5.65 6.24 -51.08
N THR A 598 5.95 5.92 -52.34
CA THR A 598 4.97 5.95 -53.42
C THR A 598 3.99 4.78 -53.26
N ARG A 599 2.70 5.03 -53.46
CA ARG A 599 1.63 4.04 -53.28
C ARG A 599 1.17 3.46 -54.62
N SER A 600 0.88 2.17 -54.64
CA SER A 600 0.30 1.47 -55.79
C SER A 600 -1.22 1.72 -55.90
N ARG A 601 -1.84 1.24 -56.99
CA ARG A 601 -3.31 1.28 -57.18
C ARG A 601 -4.06 0.68 -55.98
N ILE A 602 -3.53 -0.39 -55.40
CA ILE A 602 -4.12 -1.08 -54.25
C ILE A 602 -3.72 -0.44 -52.91
N LYS A 603 -3.25 0.82 -52.92
CA LYS A 603 -2.84 1.61 -51.75
C LYS A 603 -1.73 0.96 -50.90
N VAL A 604 -0.96 0.05 -51.48
CA VAL A 604 0.22 -0.55 -50.84
C VAL A 604 1.42 0.35 -51.12
N ALA A 605 2.20 0.68 -50.07
CA ALA A 605 3.41 1.48 -50.23
C ALA A 605 4.53 0.63 -50.82
N CYS A 606 5.40 1.25 -51.64
CA CYS A 606 6.48 0.56 -52.33
C CYS A 606 7.84 1.18 -51.96
N ALA A 607 8.77 0.34 -51.51
CA ALA A 607 10.14 0.73 -51.19
C ALA A 607 10.96 1.09 -52.44
N ASP A 608 10.78 0.35 -53.54
CA ASP A 608 11.41 0.66 -54.84
C ASP A 608 10.46 0.33 -55.99
N VAL A 609 9.95 1.40 -56.62
CA VAL A 609 9.00 1.33 -57.74
C VAL A 609 9.69 1.15 -59.10
N ARG A 610 11.00 1.46 -59.19
CA ARG A 610 11.75 1.44 -60.45
C ARG A 610 12.50 0.12 -60.70
N THR A 611 12.53 -0.73 -59.68
CA THR A 611 13.18 -2.04 -59.75
C THR A 611 12.25 -3.10 -59.17
N PRO A 612 11.07 -3.36 -59.79
CA PRO A 612 10.19 -4.43 -59.33
C PRO A 612 10.86 -5.80 -59.55
N PRO A 613 10.62 -6.76 -58.64
CA PRO A 613 11.05 -8.14 -58.79
C PRO A 613 10.48 -8.80 -60.05
N ILE A 614 11.26 -9.67 -60.69
CA ILE A 614 10.90 -10.33 -61.96
C ILE A 614 9.63 -11.18 -61.86
N ASN A 615 9.31 -11.72 -60.68
CA ASN A 615 8.08 -12.47 -60.44
C ASN A 615 6.81 -11.58 -60.44
N VAL A 616 6.97 -10.27 -60.18
CA VAL A 616 5.90 -9.27 -60.08
C VAL A 616 5.67 -8.53 -61.39
N ASP A 617 6.74 -8.18 -62.11
CA ASP A 617 6.73 -7.51 -63.40
C ASP A 617 7.81 -8.11 -64.33
N PRO A 618 7.53 -9.24 -65.01
CA PRO A 618 8.51 -9.97 -65.81
C PRO A 618 9.06 -9.17 -67.01
N ASP A 619 8.24 -8.28 -67.57
CA ASP A 619 8.55 -7.49 -68.77
C ASP A 619 8.96 -6.04 -68.41
N HIS A 620 9.49 -5.85 -67.20
CA HIS A 620 9.83 -4.53 -66.69
C HIS A 620 10.95 -3.86 -67.51
N THR A 621 10.72 -2.62 -67.95
CA THR A 621 11.78 -1.79 -68.56
C THR A 621 12.52 -1.01 -67.47
N GLU A 622 13.83 -1.21 -67.37
CA GLU A 622 14.69 -0.58 -66.37
C GLU A 622 14.46 0.95 -66.27
N GLY A 623 14.26 1.44 -65.04
CA GLY A 623 14.06 2.86 -64.73
C GLY A 623 12.63 3.39 -64.88
N LYS A 624 11.70 2.63 -65.47
CA LYS A 624 10.26 2.98 -65.48
C LYS A 624 9.61 2.57 -64.16
N ARG A 625 8.42 3.10 -63.88
CA ARG A 625 7.63 2.67 -62.71
C ARG A 625 6.99 1.31 -62.98
N CYS A 626 6.90 0.46 -61.97
CA CYS A 626 6.15 -0.79 -62.02
C CYS A 626 4.69 -0.51 -62.44
N ASN A 627 4.26 -1.13 -63.55
CA ASN A 627 2.93 -0.90 -64.14
C ASN A 627 1.91 -1.98 -63.76
N THR A 628 2.37 -3.16 -63.32
CA THR A 628 1.49 -4.29 -63.01
C THR A 628 0.69 -4.07 -61.71
N HIS A 629 1.25 -3.31 -60.75
CA HIS A 629 0.65 -3.03 -59.44
C HIS A 629 0.24 -4.29 -58.64
N ARG A 630 0.83 -5.45 -58.93
CA ARG A 630 0.53 -6.73 -58.28
C ARG A 630 1.32 -6.91 -56.98
N CYS A 631 1.22 -5.97 -56.05
CA CYS A 631 2.04 -5.97 -54.83
C CYS A 631 1.76 -7.15 -53.89
N LEU A 632 0.61 -7.82 -54.03
CA LEU A 632 0.23 -9.02 -53.27
C LEU A 632 0.90 -10.31 -53.80
N LYS A 633 1.53 -10.27 -54.98
CA LYS A 633 2.21 -11.40 -55.59
C LYS A 633 3.64 -11.54 -55.06
N GLU A 634 3.78 -11.78 -53.75
CA GLU A 634 5.07 -12.00 -53.05
C GLU A 634 6.13 -10.91 -53.38
N CYS A 635 5.71 -9.63 -53.36
CA CYS A 635 6.61 -8.52 -53.69
C CYS A 635 7.45 -8.10 -52.47
N PRO A 636 8.77 -8.33 -52.42
CA PRO A 636 9.64 -7.86 -51.34
C PRO A 636 9.66 -6.34 -51.14
N ASN A 637 9.32 -5.56 -52.17
CA ASN A 637 9.27 -4.10 -52.10
C ASN A 637 7.95 -3.58 -51.50
N ALA A 638 6.95 -4.44 -51.29
CA ALA A 638 5.66 -4.05 -50.73
C ALA A 638 5.77 -3.75 -49.22
N ARG A 639 5.09 -2.69 -48.79
CA ARG A 639 4.91 -2.29 -47.39
C ARG A 639 3.42 -2.07 -47.15
N PHE A 640 2.83 -2.94 -46.33
CA PHE A 640 1.41 -2.90 -45.99
C PHE A 640 1.19 -1.94 -44.83
N LEU A 641 0.34 -0.93 -45.03
CA LEU A 641 0.03 0.10 -44.05
C LEU A 641 -1.46 0.03 -43.67
N PRO A 642 -1.89 0.63 -42.54
CA PRO A 642 -3.31 0.68 -42.18
C PRO A 642 -4.21 1.21 -43.31
N GLU A 643 -3.73 2.16 -44.12
CA GLU A 643 -4.46 2.72 -45.26
C GLU A 643 -4.57 1.78 -46.47
N SER A 644 -3.81 0.68 -46.50
CA SER A 644 -3.83 -0.33 -47.56
C SER A 644 -5.06 -1.23 -47.51
N LEU A 645 -5.77 -1.30 -46.36
CA LEU A 645 -6.95 -2.15 -46.14
C LEU A 645 -7.95 -2.10 -47.30
N ASP A 646 -8.41 -0.90 -47.64
CA ASP A 646 -9.43 -0.67 -48.66
C ASP A 646 -8.98 -1.16 -50.05
N GLY A 647 -7.70 -0.96 -50.39
CA GLY A 647 -7.15 -1.37 -51.68
C GLY A 647 -6.87 -2.87 -51.78
N ILE A 648 -6.49 -3.53 -50.68
CA ILE A 648 -6.34 -4.98 -50.61
C ILE A 648 -7.71 -5.65 -50.70
N ALA A 649 -8.71 -5.14 -49.96
CA ALA A 649 -10.09 -5.64 -50.03
C ALA A 649 -10.66 -5.51 -51.45
N MET A 650 -10.43 -4.37 -52.12
CA MET A 650 -10.76 -4.19 -53.54
C MET A 650 -10.12 -5.25 -54.42
N ARG A 651 -8.82 -5.51 -54.24
CA ARG A 651 -8.06 -6.43 -55.09
C ARG A 651 -8.48 -7.89 -54.90
N VAL A 652 -8.78 -8.31 -53.67
CA VAL A 652 -9.30 -9.64 -53.37
C VAL A 652 -10.63 -9.87 -54.09
N GLU A 653 -11.57 -8.92 -54.02
CA GLU A 653 -12.85 -9.05 -54.72
C GLU A 653 -12.69 -8.98 -56.26
N GLU A 654 -11.75 -8.18 -56.78
CA GLU A 654 -11.37 -8.24 -58.21
C GLU A 654 -10.87 -9.64 -58.60
N LEU A 655 -10.02 -10.26 -57.79
CA LEU A 655 -9.45 -11.59 -58.07
C LEU A 655 -10.51 -12.69 -58.04
N MET A 656 -11.48 -12.63 -57.12
CA MET A 656 -12.62 -13.55 -57.12
C MET A 656 -13.46 -13.43 -58.40
N VAL A 657 -13.63 -12.22 -58.92
CA VAL A 657 -14.35 -12.03 -60.18
C VAL A 657 -13.53 -12.52 -61.37
N ILE A 658 -12.21 -12.35 -61.33
CA ILE A 658 -11.30 -12.86 -62.37
C ILE A 658 -11.31 -14.40 -62.37
N SER A 659 -11.40 -15.08 -61.21
CA SER A 659 -11.45 -16.56 -61.17
C SER A 659 -12.66 -17.12 -61.87
N ASP A 660 -13.79 -16.41 -61.82
CA ASP A 660 -15.04 -16.86 -62.42
C ASP A 660 -15.11 -16.62 -63.94
N ASN A 661 -14.27 -15.71 -64.47
CA ASN A 661 -14.38 -15.21 -65.85
C ASN A 661 -13.16 -15.54 -66.74
N VAL A 662 -12.11 -16.14 -66.19
CA VAL A 662 -10.88 -16.50 -66.92
C VAL A 662 -10.71 -18.03 -66.91
N SER A 663 -10.14 -18.59 -67.99
CA SER A 663 -9.87 -20.03 -68.04
C SER A 663 -8.87 -20.45 -66.96
N ILE A 664 -9.00 -21.68 -66.45
CA ILE A 664 -8.12 -22.24 -65.41
C ILE A 664 -6.64 -22.17 -65.82
N ASP A 665 -6.33 -22.38 -67.11
CA ASP A 665 -4.97 -22.29 -67.64
C ASP A 665 -4.41 -20.86 -67.56
N ALA A 666 -5.21 -19.84 -67.91
CA ALA A 666 -4.80 -18.44 -67.80
C ALA A 666 -4.76 -17.96 -66.33
N TRP A 667 -5.63 -18.51 -65.48
CA TRP A 667 -5.64 -18.26 -64.03
C TRP A 667 -4.33 -18.73 -63.38
N GLY A 668 -3.94 -19.98 -63.65
CA GLY A 668 -2.71 -20.58 -63.12
C GLY A 668 -1.43 -19.96 -63.68
N LYS A 669 -1.35 -19.74 -65.01
CA LYS A 669 -0.18 -19.07 -65.62
C LYS A 669 -0.01 -17.63 -65.15
N GLY A 670 -1.12 -16.93 -64.86
CA GLY A 670 -1.11 -15.59 -64.30
C GLY A 670 -0.65 -15.52 -62.84
N GLY A 671 -0.64 -16.64 -62.10
CA GLY A 671 -0.34 -16.66 -60.67
C GLY A 671 -1.32 -15.84 -59.84
N TYR A 672 -2.61 -15.83 -60.22
CA TYR A 672 -3.68 -15.11 -59.51
C TYR A 672 -4.14 -15.84 -58.25
N ASP A 673 -3.96 -17.16 -58.22
CA ASP A 673 -4.15 -18.04 -57.05
C ASP A 673 -3.31 -17.58 -55.86
N LYS A 674 -2.00 -17.40 -56.07
CA LYS A 674 -1.07 -16.96 -55.01
C LYS A 674 -1.35 -15.53 -54.55
N GLU A 675 -1.77 -14.67 -55.47
CA GLU A 675 -2.11 -13.28 -55.17
C GLU A 675 -3.38 -13.17 -54.31
N LEU A 676 -4.38 -14.03 -54.58
CA LEU A 676 -5.62 -14.11 -53.82
C LEU A 676 -5.36 -14.64 -52.41
N GLU A 677 -4.62 -15.75 -52.29
CA GLU A 677 -4.26 -16.36 -51.00
C GLU A 677 -3.50 -15.38 -50.09
N ALA A 678 -2.50 -14.68 -50.65
CA ALA A 678 -1.76 -13.66 -49.91
C ALA A 678 -2.65 -12.48 -49.47
N GLY A 679 -3.58 -12.05 -50.32
CA GLY A 679 -4.54 -10.99 -49.99
C GLY A 679 -5.49 -11.37 -48.85
N GLU A 680 -6.03 -12.59 -48.88
CA GLU A 680 -6.92 -13.09 -47.83
C GLU A 680 -6.19 -13.29 -46.50
N TYR A 681 -4.97 -13.83 -46.54
CA TYR A 681 -4.11 -13.97 -45.36
C TYR A 681 -3.81 -12.62 -44.70
N LEU A 682 -3.41 -11.61 -45.49
CA LEU A 682 -3.10 -10.28 -44.96
C LEU A 682 -4.32 -9.59 -44.35
N LEU A 683 -5.51 -9.75 -44.93
CA LEU A 683 -6.75 -9.21 -44.38
C LEU A 683 -7.11 -9.88 -43.05
N ALA A 684 -6.90 -11.18 -42.91
CA ALA A 684 -7.22 -11.94 -41.71
C ALA A 684 -6.26 -11.63 -40.53
N GLU A 685 -4.96 -11.49 -40.82
CA GLU A 685 -3.94 -11.39 -39.77
C GLU A 685 -3.63 -9.93 -39.35
N LEU A 686 -3.72 -8.96 -40.26
CA LEU A 686 -3.26 -7.59 -40.00
C LEU A 686 -4.37 -6.60 -39.63
N TYR A 687 -5.65 -6.93 -39.85
CA TYR A 687 -6.77 -6.00 -39.71
C TYR A 687 -7.93 -6.58 -38.90
N MET A 688 -8.74 -5.71 -38.30
CA MET A 688 -9.88 -6.16 -37.48
C MET A 688 -10.98 -6.78 -38.37
N PRO A 689 -11.55 -7.94 -38.00
CA PRO A 689 -12.51 -8.67 -38.83
C PRO A 689 -13.74 -7.86 -39.28
N GLU A 690 -14.30 -7.05 -38.38
CA GLU A 690 -15.49 -6.24 -38.65
C GLU A 690 -15.25 -5.19 -39.76
N VAL A 691 -14.06 -4.58 -39.78
CA VAL A 691 -13.69 -3.53 -40.75
C VAL A 691 -13.36 -4.17 -42.10
N VAL A 692 -12.74 -5.36 -42.09
CA VAL A 692 -12.47 -6.14 -43.30
C VAL A 692 -13.76 -6.55 -44.00
N GLU A 693 -14.74 -7.06 -43.25
CA GLU A 693 -16.03 -7.48 -43.81
C GLU A 693 -16.75 -6.30 -44.48
N GLN A 694 -16.79 -5.13 -43.82
CA GLN A 694 -17.38 -3.92 -44.39
C GLN A 694 -16.67 -3.48 -45.68
N ALA A 695 -15.34 -3.47 -45.69
CA ALA A 695 -14.56 -3.07 -46.85
C ALA A 695 -14.76 -4.04 -48.04
N ARG A 696 -14.75 -5.36 -47.79
CA ARG A 696 -15.01 -6.37 -48.82
C ARG A 696 -16.42 -6.26 -49.39
N LYS A 697 -17.43 -6.11 -48.52
CA LYS A 697 -18.82 -5.93 -48.93
C LYS A 697 -19.01 -4.71 -49.84
N HIS A 698 -18.41 -3.57 -49.46
CA HIS A 698 -18.45 -2.34 -50.25
C HIS A 698 -17.88 -2.53 -51.68
N TRP A 699 -16.75 -3.21 -51.82
CA TRP A 699 -16.14 -3.45 -53.13
C TRP A 699 -16.90 -4.49 -53.96
N ARG A 700 -17.42 -5.54 -53.32
CA ARG A 700 -18.31 -6.52 -53.96
C ARG A 700 -19.53 -5.85 -54.57
N GLU A 701 -20.21 -5.00 -53.80
CA GLU A 701 -21.39 -4.26 -54.26
C GLU A 701 -21.03 -3.31 -55.42
N LYS A 702 -19.90 -2.60 -55.34
CA LYS A 702 -19.45 -1.71 -56.41
C LYS A 702 -19.15 -2.43 -57.72
N ILE A 703 -18.51 -3.60 -57.63
CA ILE A 703 -18.22 -4.43 -58.81
C ILE A 703 -19.53 -4.95 -59.40
N PHE A 704 -20.42 -5.49 -58.57
CA PHE A 704 -21.71 -6.04 -59.00
C PHE A 704 -22.60 -5.01 -59.70
N VAL A 705 -22.67 -3.77 -59.18
CA VAL A 705 -23.47 -2.68 -59.78
C VAL A 705 -22.79 -2.10 -61.03
N GLY A 706 -21.62 -2.61 -61.43
CA GLY A 706 -20.86 -2.13 -62.59
C GLY A 706 -20.29 -0.72 -62.40
N LYS A 707 -20.08 -0.29 -61.14
CA LYS A 707 -19.44 1.00 -60.80
C LYS A 707 -17.92 0.90 -60.71
N HIS A 708 -17.37 -0.31 -60.79
CA HIS A 708 -15.93 -0.58 -60.79
C HIS A 708 -15.56 -1.50 -61.95
N VAL A 709 -14.51 -1.13 -62.69
CA VAL A 709 -14.00 -1.93 -63.83
C VAL A 709 -12.92 -2.88 -63.31
N VAL A 710 -13.16 -4.19 -63.47
CA VAL A 710 -12.20 -5.22 -63.07
C VAL A 710 -11.11 -5.35 -64.14
N PRO A 711 -9.82 -5.12 -63.80
CA PRO A 711 -8.74 -5.22 -64.77
C PRO A 711 -8.67 -6.60 -65.41
N GLY A 712 -8.61 -6.67 -66.74
CA GLY A 712 -8.53 -7.92 -67.51
C GLY A 712 -9.87 -8.61 -67.80
N VAL A 713 -10.97 -8.19 -67.17
CA VAL A 713 -12.32 -8.75 -67.38
C VAL A 713 -13.31 -7.71 -67.91
N GLY A 714 -13.20 -6.45 -67.46
CA GLY A 714 -14.08 -5.36 -67.88
C GLY A 714 -15.21 -5.05 -66.88
N LEU A 715 -16.34 -4.52 -67.35
CA LEU A 715 -17.52 -4.28 -66.53
C LEU A 715 -18.35 -5.57 -66.43
N VAL A 716 -18.44 -6.12 -65.22
CA VAL A 716 -19.28 -7.28 -64.96
C VAL A 716 -20.65 -6.79 -64.52
N ARG A 717 -21.67 -6.98 -65.37
CA ARG A 717 -23.08 -6.84 -64.99
C ARG A 717 -23.67 -8.23 -64.94
N GLN A 718 -24.07 -8.71 -63.77
CA GLN A 718 -25.03 -9.81 -63.72
C GLN A 718 -26.41 -9.22 -63.99
N GLU A 719 -27.07 -9.69 -65.06
CA GLU A 719 -28.50 -9.43 -65.23
C GLU A 719 -29.22 -10.04 -64.02
N VAL A 720 -29.99 -9.19 -63.32
CA VAL A 720 -30.80 -9.63 -62.18
C VAL A 720 -31.86 -10.58 -62.73
N ALA A 721 -31.75 -11.87 -62.39
CA ALA A 721 -32.82 -12.85 -62.57
C ALA A 721 -33.88 -12.68 -61.49
#